data_AF-A0A948N4K3-F1
#
_entry.id   AF-A0A948N4K3-F1
#
_cell.length_a   1.000
_cell.length_b   1.000
_cell.length_c   1.000
_cell.angle_alpha   90.00
_cell.angle_beta   90.00
_cell.angle_gamma   90.00
#
_symmetry.space_group_name_H-M   'P 1'
#
loop_
_entity.id
_entity.type
_entity.pdbx_description
1 polymer ?
#
loop_
_entity_poly.entity_id
_entity_poly.type
_entity_poly.pdbx_seq_one_letter_code
_entity_poly.pdbx_strand_id
1 'polypeptide(L)'
;MKPKASLGSHFFVWGLVCASSFVVLAASAWSLHSDLQAAPVASEAAWQRLMWLLLVAAVLVGVALMRLHRSVARQLGASPNTLSEHIAHLSAGKLTPSTLAPTSDSNSALAAIYGLRDSLAEKIGRVRQEAETVARESVTFSSNNLDLASNMSQQTELLHQSRSHIGSLLDTVQQAGSKTADSQKSVRFASDIATQGNAVVSKMTHTMDALSESSGKIEEIIGVIDGIAFQTNILALNAAVEAARAGEQGKGFAVVASEVRTLAQRSASAAKEIKTLIAGSVEKIAQSAKLADQVANSMDEINASSQQVTHMMEEIAAVTQQQERDISQLSSSLDHLDAVTGRYAELLHDASVHAETLQTRADRLRYAAAAFHVPGLPPADALPELPIARASEKQVARPAASSLRVRQGPGASAAQLAQLAHSVQLIVGTAHEPPLNYTDVANKHDASGADVKGFSPDVVREILARTGHQAEVRITSWERSYAALQTEPNAVLFTMARTPSRENQFHWVGPLVHSNAVLFVKRGSGISVKSLYEARKLPSIAVIKGDSKEEFLKGKDFRNLDYSPDWATAFRKLLEGKVTALVMTDMDLPTTASDAGLNPADFEPVYELFVNRLYIGMSKRTDQAVVRSWQEALDAMKRDGSFNRLAQQWSQHWGAQWVVRDGAVQAQ
;
A
#
# COMPACT_ATOMS: atom_id res chain seq x y z
N MET A 1 9.33 -79.17 -4.52
CA MET A 1 8.30 -80.17 -4.83
C MET A 1 8.94 -81.28 -5.66
N LYS A 2 8.80 -82.55 -5.25
CA LYS A 2 9.47 -83.73 -5.82
C LYS A 2 9.08 -83.94 -7.30
N PRO A 3 10.00 -84.28 -8.21
CA PRO A 3 9.61 -84.72 -9.55
C PRO A 3 8.99 -86.13 -9.43
N LYS A 4 7.66 -86.21 -9.57
CA LYS A 4 6.98 -87.51 -9.71
C LYS A 4 7.34 -88.09 -11.08
N ALA A 5 8.36 -88.94 -11.08
CA ALA A 5 8.63 -89.91 -12.14
C ALA A 5 7.45 -90.90 -12.24
N SER A 6 6.35 -90.54 -12.88
CA SER A 6 5.24 -91.47 -13.17
C SER A 6 5.04 -91.74 -14.66
N LEU A 7 5.44 -90.80 -15.55
CA LEU A 7 5.32 -91.01 -16.99
C LEU A 7 6.23 -92.14 -17.49
N GLY A 8 7.48 -92.17 -17.01
CA GLY A 8 8.44 -93.23 -17.36
C GLY A 8 7.96 -94.62 -16.96
N SER A 9 7.31 -94.77 -15.80
CA SER A 9 6.87 -96.09 -15.31
C SER A 9 5.76 -96.71 -16.16
N HIS A 10 4.80 -95.90 -16.65
CA HIS A 10 3.72 -96.40 -17.49
C HIS A 10 4.20 -96.70 -18.92
N PHE A 11 5.09 -95.88 -19.50
CA PHE A 11 5.70 -96.19 -20.78
C PHE A 11 6.62 -97.41 -20.70
N PHE A 12 7.33 -97.61 -19.59
CA PHE A 12 8.23 -98.75 -19.40
C PHE A 12 7.49 -100.08 -19.25
N VAL A 13 6.45 -100.12 -18.40
CA VAL A 13 5.63 -101.34 -18.21
C VAL A 13 4.90 -101.73 -19.51
N TRP A 14 4.40 -100.75 -20.27
CA TRP A 14 3.74 -101.04 -21.55
C TRP A 14 4.71 -101.32 -22.69
N GLY A 15 5.89 -100.70 -22.68
CA GLY A 15 6.99 -101.09 -23.57
C GLY A 15 7.37 -102.56 -23.39
N LEU A 16 7.43 -103.04 -22.14
CA LEU A 16 7.64 -104.45 -21.80
C LEU A 16 6.51 -105.36 -22.32
N VAL A 17 5.24 -104.96 -22.15
CA VAL A 17 4.09 -105.74 -22.63
C VAL A 17 3.99 -105.77 -24.16
N CYS A 18 4.31 -104.65 -24.83
CA CYS A 18 4.37 -104.60 -26.30
C CYS A 18 5.56 -105.42 -26.83
N ALA A 19 6.73 -105.35 -26.18
CA ALA A 19 7.89 -106.15 -26.54
C ALA A 19 7.64 -107.65 -26.37
N SER A 20 7.02 -108.08 -25.27
CA SER A 20 6.67 -109.49 -25.07
C SER A 20 5.63 -109.96 -26.08
N SER A 21 4.63 -109.14 -26.40
CA SER A 21 3.61 -109.46 -27.42
C SER A 21 4.21 -109.52 -28.82
N PHE A 22 5.17 -108.65 -29.14
CA PHE A 22 5.90 -108.68 -30.41
C PHE A 22 6.77 -109.93 -30.55
N VAL A 23 7.46 -110.36 -29.49
CA VAL A 23 8.24 -111.60 -29.49
C VAL A 23 7.35 -112.81 -29.75
N VAL A 24 6.16 -112.88 -29.12
CA VAL A 24 5.20 -113.96 -29.35
C VAL A 24 4.67 -113.94 -30.79
N LEU A 25 4.30 -112.76 -31.33
CA LEU A 25 3.85 -112.61 -32.72
C LEU A 25 4.95 -112.98 -33.73
N ALA A 26 6.20 -112.57 -33.48
CA ALA A 26 7.35 -112.87 -34.34
C ALA A 26 7.69 -114.36 -34.32
N ALA A 27 7.69 -115.01 -33.14
CA ALA A 27 7.90 -116.45 -33.01
C ALA A 27 6.80 -117.25 -33.72
N SER A 28 5.54 -116.79 -33.61
CA SER A 28 4.39 -117.41 -34.28
C SER A 28 4.44 -117.21 -35.81
N ALA A 29 4.89 -116.05 -36.28
CA ALA A 29 5.10 -115.78 -37.70
C ALA A 29 6.27 -116.60 -38.29
N TRP A 30 7.34 -116.80 -37.50
CA TRP A 30 8.47 -117.65 -37.89
C TRP A 30 8.06 -119.13 -38.00
N SER A 31 7.28 -119.63 -37.05
CA SER A 31 6.67 -120.97 -37.11
C SER A 31 5.74 -121.13 -38.31
N LEU A 32 4.94 -120.11 -38.63
CA LEU A 32 4.05 -120.14 -39.80
C LEU A 32 4.85 -120.11 -41.11
N HIS A 33 5.97 -119.37 -41.17
CA HIS A 33 6.87 -119.32 -42.32
C HIS A 33 7.57 -120.66 -42.55
N SER A 34 8.02 -121.34 -41.49
CA SER A 34 8.59 -122.69 -41.61
C SER A 34 7.56 -123.72 -42.09
N ASP A 35 6.32 -123.64 -41.63
CA ASP A 35 5.24 -124.54 -42.03
C ASP A 35 4.83 -124.34 -43.51
N LEU A 36 4.92 -123.11 -44.03
CA LEU A 36 4.65 -122.78 -45.44
C LEU A 36 5.76 -123.25 -46.40
N GLN A 37 7.00 -123.39 -45.94
CA GLN A 37 8.11 -123.91 -46.77
C GLN A 37 8.15 -125.45 -46.85
N ALA A 38 7.56 -126.15 -45.88
CA ALA A 38 7.67 -127.61 -45.77
C ALA A 38 6.62 -128.41 -46.58
N ALA A 39 5.59 -127.78 -47.17
CA ALA A 39 4.57 -128.48 -47.95
C ALA A 39 4.01 -127.63 -49.12
N PRO A 40 3.96 -128.15 -50.37
CA PRO A 40 3.49 -127.41 -51.56
C PRO A 40 1.96 -127.25 -51.65
N VAL A 41 1.20 -127.65 -50.62
CA VAL A 41 -0.25 -127.42 -50.50
C VAL A 41 -0.51 -126.89 -49.08
N ALA A 42 -0.86 -125.60 -48.97
CA ALA A 42 -1.09 -124.96 -47.68
C ALA A 42 -2.24 -125.64 -46.93
N SER A 43 -1.96 -126.22 -45.75
CA SER A 43 -2.96 -126.85 -44.89
C SER A 43 -3.95 -125.83 -44.33
N GLU A 44 -5.22 -126.20 -44.14
CA GLU A 44 -6.25 -125.32 -43.53
C GLU A 44 -5.80 -124.75 -42.17
N ALA A 45 -4.96 -125.48 -41.43
CA ALA A 45 -4.39 -125.06 -40.16
C ALA A 45 -3.47 -123.83 -40.28
N ALA A 46 -2.75 -123.67 -41.41
CA ALA A 46 -1.89 -122.51 -41.64
C ALA A 46 -2.72 -121.23 -41.82
N TRP A 47 -3.85 -121.29 -42.54
CA TRP A 47 -4.76 -120.17 -42.72
C TRP A 47 -5.46 -119.75 -41.41
N GLN A 48 -5.85 -120.72 -40.58
CA GLN A 48 -6.43 -120.43 -39.25
C GLN A 48 -5.43 -119.72 -38.32
N ARG A 49 -4.15 -120.14 -38.31
CA ARG A 49 -3.11 -119.47 -37.51
C ARG A 49 -2.84 -118.04 -37.99
N LEU A 50 -2.79 -117.82 -39.31
CA LEU A 50 -2.66 -116.47 -39.88
C LEU A 50 -3.83 -115.56 -39.46
N MET A 51 -5.07 -116.08 -39.51
CA MET A 51 -6.27 -115.34 -39.08
C MET A 51 -6.21 -114.95 -37.59
N TRP A 52 -5.79 -115.86 -36.71
CA TRP A 52 -5.63 -115.55 -35.27
C TRP A 52 -4.54 -114.51 -35.01
N LEU A 53 -3.41 -114.58 -35.73
CA LEU A 53 -2.32 -113.60 -35.60
C LEU A 53 -2.78 -112.20 -36.05
N LEU A 54 -3.53 -112.10 -37.15
CA LEU A 54 -4.09 -110.83 -37.61
C LEU A 54 -5.11 -110.25 -36.62
N LEU A 55 -5.94 -111.10 -36.00
CA LEU A 55 -6.93 -110.67 -35.00
C LEU A 55 -6.26 -110.11 -33.74
N VAL A 56 -5.24 -110.81 -33.21
CA VAL A 56 -4.48 -110.35 -32.04
C VAL A 56 -3.75 -109.04 -32.35
N ALA A 57 -3.15 -108.91 -33.54
CA ALA A 57 -2.54 -107.66 -33.97
C ALA A 57 -3.57 -106.51 -34.05
N ALA A 58 -4.76 -106.75 -34.59
CA ALA A 58 -5.82 -105.74 -34.66
C ALA A 58 -6.31 -105.29 -33.27
N VAL A 59 -6.46 -106.22 -32.32
CA VAL A 59 -6.84 -105.88 -30.94
C VAL A 59 -5.75 -105.07 -30.23
N LEU A 60 -4.48 -105.44 -30.39
CA LEU A 60 -3.35 -104.70 -29.82
C LEU A 60 -3.27 -103.27 -30.37
N VAL A 61 -3.46 -103.11 -31.69
CA VAL A 61 -3.55 -101.79 -32.34
C VAL A 61 -4.75 -101.01 -31.79
N GLY A 62 -5.92 -101.64 -31.64
CA GLY A 62 -7.11 -101.01 -31.07
C GLY A 62 -6.91 -100.52 -29.63
N VAL A 63 -6.30 -101.33 -28.77
CA VAL A 63 -5.98 -100.94 -27.37
C VAL A 63 -4.93 -99.83 -27.34
N ALA A 64 -3.89 -99.89 -28.19
CA ALA A 64 -2.87 -98.85 -28.30
C ALA A 64 -3.49 -97.52 -28.76
N LEU A 65 -4.37 -97.53 -29.77
CA LEU A 65 -5.10 -96.34 -30.24
C LEU A 65 -6.06 -95.80 -29.17
N MET A 66 -6.79 -96.65 -28.45
CA MET A 66 -7.68 -96.22 -27.36
C MET A 66 -6.90 -95.59 -26.20
N ARG A 67 -5.73 -96.13 -25.87
CA ARG A 67 -4.82 -95.59 -24.85
C ARG A 67 -4.18 -94.29 -25.30
N LEU A 68 -3.76 -94.19 -26.55
CA LEU A 68 -3.26 -92.95 -27.14
C LEU A 68 -4.34 -91.87 -27.10
N HIS A 69 -5.56 -92.19 -27.53
CA HIS A 69 -6.71 -91.29 -27.48
C HIS A 69 -7.01 -90.85 -26.04
N ARG A 70 -7.04 -91.76 -25.05
CA ARG A 70 -7.20 -91.41 -23.63
C ARG A 70 -6.05 -90.61 -23.05
N SER A 71 -4.81 -90.90 -23.45
CA SER A 71 -3.61 -90.17 -23.01
C SER A 71 -3.63 -88.74 -23.54
N VAL A 72 -3.91 -88.57 -24.83
CA VAL A 72 -4.05 -87.26 -25.46
C VAL A 72 -5.23 -86.50 -24.87
N ALA A 73 -6.39 -87.14 -24.67
CA ALA A 73 -7.54 -86.50 -24.05
C ALA A 73 -7.27 -86.02 -22.60
N ARG A 74 -6.51 -86.79 -21.80
CA ARG A 74 -6.08 -86.36 -20.45
C ARG A 74 -5.04 -85.24 -20.49
N GLN A 75 -4.06 -85.32 -21.38
CA GLN A 75 -3.03 -84.28 -21.52
C GLN A 75 -3.61 -82.95 -22.04
N LEU A 76 -4.59 -83.00 -22.93
CA LEU A 76 -5.30 -81.81 -23.42
C LEU A 76 -6.32 -81.29 -22.40
N GLY A 77 -6.92 -82.18 -21.58
CA GLY A 77 -7.91 -81.84 -20.56
C GLY A 77 -9.31 -81.51 -21.11
N ALA A 78 -9.47 -81.45 -22.43
CA ALA A 78 -10.72 -81.24 -23.15
C ALA A 78 -10.62 -81.74 -24.60
N SER A 79 -11.73 -81.64 -25.35
CA SER A 79 -11.71 -81.93 -26.78
C SER A 79 -10.81 -80.92 -27.55
N PRO A 80 -10.14 -81.34 -28.64
CA PRO A 80 -9.32 -80.43 -29.45
C PRO A 80 -10.07 -79.18 -29.94
N ASN A 81 -11.37 -79.31 -30.21
CA ASN A 81 -12.23 -78.21 -30.64
C ASN A 81 -12.45 -77.20 -29.51
N THR A 82 -12.74 -77.68 -28.30
CA THR A 82 -12.92 -76.84 -27.11
C THR A 82 -11.62 -76.11 -26.75
N LEU A 83 -10.46 -76.77 -26.89
CA LEU A 83 -9.16 -76.14 -26.65
C LEU A 83 -8.89 -75.02 -27.66
N SER A 84 -9.17 -75.27 -28.93
CA SER A 84 -9.02 -74.28 -30.01
C SER A 84 -9.93 -73.07 -29.79
N GLU A 85 -11.16 -73.29 -29.33
CA GLU A 85 -12.11 -72.23 -28.99
C GLU A 85 -11.64 -71.36 -27.81
N HIS A 86 -11.07 -71.96 -26.77
CA HIS A 86 -10.53 -71.21 -25.62
C HIS A 86 -9.27 -70.41 -26.00
N ILE A 87 -8.42 -70.97 -26.86
CA ILE A 87 -7.27 -70.24 -27.42
C ILE A 87 -7.76 -69.08 -28.29
N ALA A 88 -8.80 -69.29 -29.10
CA ALA A 88 -9.42 -68.24 -29.91
C ALA A 88 -9.99 -67.13 -29.02
N HIS A 89 -10.71 -67.48 -27.95
CA HIS A 89 -11.21 -66.51 -26.97
C HIS A 89 -10.09 -65.73 -26.28
N LEU A 90 -9.01 -66.40 -25.85
CA LEU A 90 -7.84 -65.76 -25.26
C LEU A 90 -7.14 -64.82 -26.25
N SER A 91 -6.99 -65.23 -27.51
CA SER A 91 -6.40 -64.41 -28.59
C SER A 91 -7.27 -63.20 -28.96
N ALA A 92 -8.59 -63.31 -28.78
CA ALA A 92 -9.54 -62.21 -28.96
C ALA A 92 -9.65 -61.32 -27.69
N GLY A 93 -8.78 -61.52 -26.71
CA GLY A 93 -8.75 -60.72 -25.48
C GLY A 93 -9.89 -61.01 -24.51
N LYS A 94 -10.64 -62.11 -24.66
CA LYS A 94 -11.71 -62.48 -23.71
C LYS A 94 -11.11 -63.20 -22.51
N LEU A 95 -11.00 -62.50 -21.38
CA LEU A 95 -10.39 -63.00 -20.14
C LEU A 95 -11.44 -63.36 -19.07
N THR A 96 -12.69 -63.57 -19.48
CA THR A 96 -13.78 -63.94 -18.59
C THR A 96 -13.65 -65.39 -18.10
N PRO A 97 -14.08 -65.69 -16.87
CA PRO A 97 -14.12 -67.06 -16.37
C PRO A 97 -15.00 -67.94 -17.27
N SER A 98 -14.53 -69.13 -17.61
CA SER A 98 -15.33 -70.11 -18.35
C SER A 98 -16.35 -70.76 -17.40
N THR A 99 -17.56 -71.01 -17.88
CA THR A 99 -18.67 -71.61 -17.10
C THR A 99 -18.58 -73.14 -16.98
N LEU A 100 -17.54 -73.76 -17.56
CA LEU A 100 -17.34 -75.20 -17.56
C LEU A 100 -16.64 -75.70 -16.29
N ALA A 101 -16.97 -76.93 -15.89
CA ALA A 101 -16.46 -77.57 -14.69
C ALA A 101 -14.91 -77.63 -14.66
N PRO A 102 -14.27 -77.45 -13.49
CA PRO A 102 -12.82 -77.50 -13.36
C PRO A 102 -12.28 -78.83 -13.90
N THR A 103 -11.21 -78.75 -14.68
CA THR A 103 -10.55 -79.94 -15.23
C THR A 103 -10.08 -80.84 -14.09
N SER A 104 -10.39 -82.14 -14.13
CA SER A 104 -9.94 -83.08 -13.09
C SER A 104 -8.41 -83.30 -13.07
N ASP A 105 -7.71 -82.94 -14.16
CA ASP A 105 -6.25 -83.04 -14.31
C ASP A 105 -5.58 -81.66 -14.32
N SER A 106 -4.97 -81.27 -13.19
CA SER A 106 -4.29 -79.97 -13.00
C SER A 106 -3.07 -79.73 -13.89
N ASN A 107 -2.55 -80.78 -14.56
CA ASN A 107 -1.42 -80.70 -15.49
C ASN A 107 -1.85 -80.70 -16.97
N SER A 108 -3.15 -80.56 -17.24
CA SER A 108 -3.66 -80.50 -18.60
C SER A 108 -3.33 -79.16 -19.28
N ALA A 109 -3.26 -79.15 -20.61
CA ALA A 109 -3.08 -77.94 -21.40
C ALA A 109 -4.18 -76.89 -21.11
N LEU A 110 -5.42 -77.34 -20.88
CA LEU A 110 -6.53 -76.47 -20.52
C LEU A 110 -6.33 -75.80 -19.14
N ALA A 111 -5.84 -76.53 -18.14
CA ALA A 111 -5.52 -75.95 -16.82
C ALA A 111 -4.42 -74.88 -16.91
N ALA A 112 -3.40 -75.11 -17.75
CA ALA A 112 -2.35 -74.11 -18.00
C ALA A 112 -2.88 -72.87 -18.73
N ILE A 113 -3.81 -73.02 -19.68
CA ILE A 113 -4.49 -71.90 -20.34
C ILE A 113 -5.36 -71.10 -19.37
N TYR A 114 -6.07 -71.75 -18.45
CA TYR A 114 -6.81 -71.05 -17.39
C TYR A 114 -5.88 -70.29 -16.45
N GLY A 115 -4.76 -70.89 -16.03
CA GLY A 115 -3.76 -70.17 -15.23
C GLY A 115 -3.15 -68.97 -15.95
N LEU A 116 -2.90 -69.07 -17.26
CA LEU A 116 -2.43 -67.96 -18.09
C LEU A 116 -3.49 -66.86 -18.22
N ARG A 117 -4.76 -67.23 -18.49
CA ARG A 117 -5.89 -66.31 -18.54
C ARG A 117 -6.00 -65.53 -17.23
N ASP A 118 -5.99 -66.21 -16.09
CA ASP A 118 -6.19 -65.59 -14.78
C ASP A 118 -5.03 -64.65 -14.42
N SER A 119 -3.79 -65.06 -14.70
CA SER A 119 -2.62 -64.19 -14.52
C SER A 119 -2.66 -62.96 -15.44
N LEU A 120 -3.11 -63.13 -16.68
CA LEU A 120 -3.26 -62.03 -17.63
C LEU A 120 -4.39 -61.09 -17.21
N ALA A 121 -5.53 -61.63 -16.75
CA ALA A 121 -6.66 -60.87 -16.22
C ALA A 121 -6.25 -60.03 -15.00
N GLU A 122 -5.50 -60.61 -14.06
CA GLU A 122 -4.99 -59.90 -12.89
C GLU A 122 -4.01 -58.79 -13.29
N LYS A 123 -3.00 -59.10 -14.13
CA LYS A 123 -1.99 -58.13 -14.55
C LYS A 123 -2.59 -56.99 -15.36
N ILE A 124 -3.49 -57.27 -16.30
CA ILE A 124 -4.17 -56.24 -17.10
C ILE A 124 -5.13 -55.43 -16.23
N GLY A 125 -5.83 -56.07 -15.29
CA GLY A 125 -6.65 -55.38 -14.30
C GLY A 125 -5.84 -54.37 -13.48
N ARG A 126 -4.66 -54.79 -12.98
CA ARG A 126 -3.72 -53.90 -12.27
C ARG A 126 -3.23 -52.75 -13.17
N VAL A 127 -2.77 -53.05 -14.40
CA VAL A 127 -2.31 -52.02 -15.34
C VAL A 127 -3.39 -50.98 -15.61
N ARG A 128 -4.64 -51.42 -15.78
CA ARG A 128 -5.76 -50.53 -16.01
C ARG A 128 -6.07 -49.66 -14.79
N GLN A 129 -6.04 -50.24 -13.60
CA GLN A 129 -6.26 -49.51 -12.34
C GLN A 129 -5.18 -48.45 -12.12
N GLU A 130 -3.90 -48.80 -12.32
CA GLU A 130 -2.78 -47.86 -12.21
C GLU A 130 -2.89 -46.75 -13.25
N ALA A 131 -3.27 -47.07 -14.49
CA ALA A 131 -3.49 -46.06 -15.53
C ALA A 131 -4.67 -45.13 -15.18
N GLU A 132 -5.74 -45.63 -14.57
CA GLU A 132 -6.85 -44.81 -14.08
C GLU A 132 -6.45 -43.90 -12.90
N THR A 133 -5.57 -44.37 -12.02
CA THR A 133 -4.99 -43.56 -10.94
C THR A 133 -4.10 -42.44 -11.53
N VAL A 134 -3.17 -42.77 -12.42
CA VAL A 134 -2.28 -41.77 -13.06
C VAL A 134 -3.09 -40.72 -13.83
N ALA A 135 -4.15 -41.12 -14.54
CA ALA A 135 -5.01 -40.18 -15.26
C ALA A 135 -5.74 -39.23 -14.31
N ARG A 136 -6.30 -39.74 -13.20
CA ARG A 136 -6.96 -38.90 -12.18
C ARG A 136 -5.98 -37.97 -11.46
N GLU A 137 -4.83 -38.49 -11.04
CA GLU A 137 -3.78 -37.69 -10.39
C GLU A 137 -3.25 -36.59 -11.30
N SER A 138 -3.13 -36.85 -12.61
CA SER A 138 -2.72 -35.83 -13.60
C SER A 138 -3.74 -34.68 -13.71
N VAL A 139 -5.04 -34.98 -13.65
CA VAL A 139 -6.10 -33.95 -13.61
C VAL A 139 -6.01 -33.12 -12.34
N THR A 140 -5.86 -33.76 -11.18
CA THR A 140 -5.68 -33.05 -9.90
C THR A 140 -4.41 -32.20 -9.90
N PHE A 141 -3.29 -32.72 -10.41
CA PHE A 141 -2.04 -31.98 -10.53
C PHE A 141 -2.18 -30.75 -11.45
N SER A 142 -2.89 -30.89 -12.57
CA SER A 142 -3.19 -29.75 -13.46
C SER A 142 -4.05 -28.69 -12.77
N SER A 143 -5.04 -29.09 -11.97
CA SER A 143 -5.86 -28.16 -11.17
C SER A 143 -5.00 -27.41 -10.15
N ASN A 144 -4.15 -28.13 -9.41
CA ASN A 144 -3.26 -27.53 -8.42
C ASN A 144 -2.27 -26.55 -9.07
N ASN A 145 -1.76 -26.84 -10.26
CA ASN A 145 -0.92 -25.91 -11.01
C ASN A 145 -1.68 -24.66 -11.45
N LEU A 146 -2.96 -24.77 -11.81
CA LEU A 146 -3.79 -23.61 -12.15
C LEU A 146 -4.02 -22.71 -10.93
N ASP A 147 -4.27 -23.29 -9.76
CA ASP A 147 -4.39 -22.55 -8.51
C ASP A 147 -3.08 -21.87 -8.12
N LEU A 148 -1.95 -22.58 -8.29
CA LEU A 148 -0.62 -22.02 -8.04
C LEU A 148 -0.29 -20.88 -9.01
N ALA A 149 -0.68 -20.99 -10.29
CA ALA A 149 -0.56 -19.91 -11.26
C ALA A 149 -1.41 -18.68 -10.89
N SER A 150 -2.63 -18.89 -10.40
CA SER A 150 -3.50 -17.82 -9.88
C SER A 150 -2.86 -17.09 -8.70
N ASN A 151 -2.35 -17.84 -7.71
CA ASN A 151 -1.64 -17.27 -6.56
C ASN A 151 -0.38 -16.51 -7.00
N MET A 152 0.36 -17.04 -7.97
CA MET A 152 1.54 -16.38 -8.51
C MET A 152 1.20 -15.06 -9.23
N SER A 153 0.07 -15.01 -9.94
CA SER A 153 -0.43 -13.77 -10.54
C SER A 153 -0.75 -12.72 -9.47
N GLN A 154 -1.37 -13.11 -8.36
CA GLN A 154 -1.62 -12.22 -7.23
C GLN A 154 -0.32 -11.74 -6.57
N GLN A 155 0.66 -12.64 -6.42
CA GLN A 155 1.96 -12.30 -5.85
C GLN A 155 2.73 -11.32 -6.74
N THR A 156 2.63 -11.47 -8.07
CA THR A 156 3.23 -10.54 -9.04
C THR A 156 2.62 -9.14 -8.91
N GLU A 157 1.29 -9.04 -8.73
CA GLU A 157 0.61 -7.77 -8.47
C GLU A 157 1.13 -7.12 -7.17
N LEU A 158 1.27 -7.89 -6.08
CA LEU A 158 1.84 -7.40 -4.82
C LEU A 158 3.30 -6.93 -4.98
N LEU A 159 4.11 -7.60 -5.81
CA LEU A 159 5.46 -7.17 -6.15
C LEU A 159 5.46 -5.85 -6.92
N HIS A 160 4.54 -5.66 -7.88
CA HIS A 160 4.38 -4.39 -8.60
C HIS A 160 3.96 -3.24 -7.66
N GLN A 161 3.01 -3.50 -6.75
CA GLN A 161 2.61 -2.52 -5.73
C GLN A 161 3.77 -2.17 -4.80
N SER A 162 4.54 -3.17 -4.36
CA SER A 162 5.74 -2.96 -3.53
C SER A 162 6.78 -2.12 -4.25
N ARG A 163 7.02 -2.36 -5.54
CA ARG A 163 7.95 -1.57 -6.36
C ARG A 163 7.48 -0.11 -6.50
N SER A 164 6.18 0.11 -6.69
CA SER A 164 5.58 1.45 -6.70
C SER A 164 5.77 2.18 -5.36
N HIS A 165 5.51 1.49 -4.25
CA HIS A 165 5.71 2.05 -2.90
C HIS A 165 7.17 2.38 -2.61
N ILE A 166 8.11 1.53 -3.01
CA ILE A 166 9.54 1.80 -2.90
C ILE A 166 9.94 3.02 -3.74
N GLY A 167 9.41 3.18 -4.95
CA GLY A 167 9.62 4.38 -5.77
C GLY A 167 9.14 5.64 -5.06
N SER A 168 7.92 5.62 -4.51
CA SER A 168 7.39 6.75 -3.74
C SER A 168 8.17 7.04 -2.46
N LEU A 169 8.71 6.01 -1.79
CA LEU A 169 9.59 6.18 -0.63
C LEU A 169 10.92 6.84 -1.03
N LEU A 170 11.50 6.43 -2.16
CA LEU A 170 12.72 7.05 -2.69
C LEU A 170 12.51 8.54 -2.97
N ASP A 171 11.41 8.90 -3.64
CA ASP A 171 11.06 10.30 -3.89
C ASP A 171 10.90 11.09 -2.58
N THR A 172 10.28 10.49 -1.56
CA THR A 172 10.08 11.12 -0.25
C THR A 172 11.41 11.35 0.47
N VAL A 173 12.33 10.37 0.42
CA VAL A 173 13.67 10.47 1.02
C VAL A 173 14.51 11.52 0.27
N GLN A 174 14.44 11.59 -1.05
CA GLN A 174 15.11 12.64 -1.84
C GLN A 174 14.57 14.04 -1.49
N GLN A 175 13.25 14.19 -1.36
CA GLN A 175 12.64 15.44 -0.91
C GLN A 175 13.08 15.80 0.51
N ALA A 176 13.14 14.85 1.43
CA ALA A 176 13.63 15.07 2.79
C ALA A 176 15.08 15.56 2.79
N GLY A 177 15.95 15.00 1.95
CA GLY A 177 17.33 15.45 1.77
C GLY A 177 17.42 16.90 1.29
N SER A 178 16.65 17.23 0.24
CA SER A 178 16.58 18.59 -0.29
C SER A 178 16.07 19.60 0.76
N LYS A 179 14.99 19.26 1.47
CA LYS A 179 14.43 20.10 2.54
C LYS A 179 15.36 20.27 3.73
N THR A 180 16.16 19.26 4.05
CA THR A 180 17.20 19.35 5.08
C THR A 180 18.28 20.33 4.67
N ALA A 181 18.75 20.27 3.42
CA ALA A 181 19.74 21.22 2.88
C ALA A 181 19.22 22.67 2.85
N ASP A 182 17.95 22.88 2.48
CA ASP A 182 17.34 24.21 2.52
C ASP A 182 17.17 24.72 3.97
N SER A 183 16.80 23.84 4.90
CA SER A 183 16.71 24.19 6.33
C SER A 183 18.08 24.58 6.90
N GLN A 184 19.16 23.89 6.51
CA GLN A 184 20.53 24.29 6.88
C GLN A 184 20.88 25.70 6.42
N LYS A 185 20.49 26.09 5.20
CA LYS A 185 20.71 27.47 4.70
C LYS A 185 19.95 28.50 5.54
N SER A 186 18.68 28.23 5.85
CA SER A 186 17.84 29.12 6.65
C SER A 186 18.38 29.31 8.07
N VAL A 187 18.88 28.23 8.70
CA VAL A 187 19.48 28.30 10.04
C VAL A 187 20.80 29.07 10.04
N ARG A 188 21.64 28.89 9.01
CA ARG A 188 22.86 29.71 8.83
C ARG A 188 22.52 31.18 8.69
N PHE A 189 21.53 31.51 7.85
CA PHE A 189 21.06 32.88 7.69
C PHE A 189 20.53 33.48 9.01
N ALA A 190 19.81 32.71 9.82
CA ALA A 190 19.37 33.15 11.14
C ALA A 190 20.54 33.43 12.10
N SER A 191 21.59 32.59 12.08
CA SER A 191 22.81 32.80 12.86
C SER A 191 23.59 34.04 12.40
N ASP A 192 23.65 34.30 11.08
CA ASP A 192 24.25 35.52 10.54
C ASP A 192 23.50 36.77 11.02
N ILE A 193 22.16 36.74 11.01
CA ILE A 193 21.32 37.83 11.54
C ILE A 193 21.57 38.04 13.03
N ALA A 194 21.62 36.99 13.84
CA ALA A 194 21.87 37.10 15.28
C ALA A 194 23.26 37.70 15.56
N THR A 195 24.27 37.29 14.80
CA THR A 195 25.63 37.83 14.87
C THR A 195 25.68 39.31 14.50
N GLN A 196 24.97 39.70 13.44
CA GLN A 196 24.84 41.11 13.06
C GLN A 196 24.07 41.92 14.12
N GLY A 197 23.03 41.33 14.72
CA GLY A 197 22.27 41.90 15.83
C GLY A 197 23.17 42.22 17.03
N ASN A 198 24.02 41.28 17.43
CA ASN A 198 25.01 41.50 18.49
C ASN A 198 25.97 42.66 18.17
N ALA A 199 26.44 42.76 16.92
CA ALA A 199 27.30 43.87 16.51
C ALA A 199 26.59 45.24 16.58
N VAL A 200 25.29 45.31 16.29
CA VAL A 200 24.48 46.53 16.42
C VAL A 200 24.24 46.88 17.89
N VAL A 201 23.91 45.90 18.72
CA VAL A 201 23.72 46.10 20.17
C VAL A 201 25.02 46.57 20.83
N SER A 202 26.17 46.00 20.45
CA SER A 202 27.49 46.46 20.93
C SER A 202 27.80 47.92 20.57
N LYS A 203 27.40 48.38 19.38
CA LYS A 203 27.51 49.81 19.02
C LYS A 203 26.55 50.69 19.81
N MET A 204 25.34 50.18 20.09
CA MET A 204 24.35 50.87 20.89
C MET A 204 24.82 51.06 22.34
N THR A 205 25.35 50.02 22.98
CA THR A 205 25.91 50.12 24.35
C THR A 205 27.06 51.12 24.40
N HIS A 206 27.98 51.10 23.42
CA HIS A 206 29.05 52.08 23.36
C HIS A 206 28.54 53.54 23.23
N THR A 207 27.45 53.74 22.48
CA THR A 207 26.81 55.06 22.36
C THR A 207 26.14 55.48 23.66
N MET A 208 25.51 54.55 24.40
CA MET A 208 24.92 54.81 25.71
C MET A 208 25.99 55.20 26.74
N ASP A 209 27.15 54.53 26.73
CA ASP A 209 28.28 54.87 27.61
C ASP A 209 28.78 56.30 27.34
N ALA A 210 28.97 56.65 26.05
CA ALA A 210 29.39 57.99 25.66
C ALA A 210 28.34 59.07 26.04
N LEU A 211 27.05 58.75 25.94
CA LEU A 211 25.96 59.65 26.32
C LEU A 211 25.88 59.83 27.84
N SER A 212 26.16 58.76 28.60
CA SER A 212 26.27 58.79 30.07
C SER A 212 27.44 59.68 30.51
N GLU A 213 28.62 59.50 29.91
CA GLU A 213 29.80 60.34 30.17
C GLU A 213 29.51 61.81 29.83
N SER A 214 28.90 62.09 28.67
CA SER A 214 28.54 63.45 28.27
C SER A 214 27.53 64.09 29.23
N SER A 215 26.57 63.31 29.75
CA SER A 215 25.58 63.80 30.72
C SER A 215 26.24 64.15 32.06
N GLY A 216 27.21 63.35 32.51
CA GLY A 216 28.01 63.65 33.71
C GLY A 216 28.80 64.95 33.59
N LYS A 217 29.43 65.20 32.43
CA LYS A 217 30.11 66.48 32.15
C LYS A 217 29.15 67.68 32.19
N ILE A 218 27.93 67.52 31.67
CA ILE A 218 26.91 68.57 31.75
C ILE A 218 26.52 68.81 33.21
N GLU A 219 26.33 67.76 34.01
CA GLU A 219 26.00 67.91 35.44
C GLU A 219 27.08 68.71 36.19
N GLU A 220 28.37 68.45 35.91
CA GLU A 220 29.49 69.20 36.49
C GLU A 220 29.44 70.69 36.10
N ILE A 221 29.21 71.00 34.82
CA ILE A 221 29.09 72.38 34.33
C ILE A 221 27.92 73.11 34.99
N ILE A 222 26.76 72.44 35.12
CA ILE A 222 25.59 73.01 35.78
C ILE A 222 25.88 73.26 37.27
N GLY A 223 26.64 72.39 37.92
CA GLY A 223 27.12 72.61 39.29
C GLY A 223 27.98 73.87 39.43
N VAL A 224 28.87 74.14 38.47
CA VAL A 224 29.65 75.39 38.43
C VAL A 224 28.74 76.61 38.24
N ILE A 225 27.75 76.53 37.35
CA ILE A 225 26.79 77.63 37.10
C ILE A 225 25.97 77.95 38.36
N ASP A 226 25.48 76.94 39.07
CA ASP A 226 24.79 77.13 40.35
C ASP A 226 25.70 77.79 41.39
N GLY A 227 26.98 77.38 41.44
CA GLY A 227 28.01 78.03 42.26
C GLY A 227 28.23 79.51 41.92
N ILE A 228 28.31 79.85 40.63
CA ILE A 228 28.43 81.24 40.14
C ILE A 228 27.18 82.06 40.51
N ALA A 229 25.99 81.48 40.35
CA ALA A 229 24.73 82.12 40.72
C ALA A 229 24.69 82.41 42.23
N PHE A 230 25.11 81.46 43.06
CA PHE A 230 25.21 81.66 44.50
C PHE A 230 26.20 82.76 44.88
N GLN A 231 27.41 82.76 44.30
CA GLN A 231 28.41 83.81 44.53
C GLN A 231 27.89 85.19 44.11
N THR A 232 27.22 85.28 42.95
CA THR A 232 26.61 86.52 42.44
C THR A 232 25.52 87.03 43.37
N ASN A 233 24.70 86.13 43.93
CA ASN A 233 23.66 86.47 44.89
C ASN A 233 24.24 87.05 46.20
N ILE A 234 25.37 86.53 46.68
CA ILE A 234 26.08 87.07 47.85
C ILE A 234 26.73 88.44 47.54
N LEU A 235 27.37 88.59 46.37
CA LEU A 235 27.92 89.86 45.90
C LEU A 235 26.85 90.95 45.80
N ALA A 236 25.69 90.63 45.22
CA ALA A 236 24.55 91.52 45.10
C ALA A 236 23.97 91.92 46.46
N LEU A 237 23.92 90.98 47.42
CA LEU A 237 23.53 91.29 48.79
C LEU A 237 24.49 92.27 49.46
N ASN A 238 25.80 92.01 49.35
CA ASN A 238 26.82 92.91 49.91
C ASN A 238 26.73 94.31 49.29
N ALA A 239 26.51 94.40 47.97
CA ALA A 239 26.31 95.66 47.28
C ALA A 239 25.03 96.39 47.74
N ALA A 240 23.94 95.67 47.97
CA ALA A 240 22.70 96.25 48.49
C ALA A 240 22.88 96.81 49.91
N VAL A 241 23.66 96.12 50.76
CA VAL A 241 24.01 96.59 52.11
C VAL A 241 24.85 97.86 52.05
N GLU A 242 25.86 97.91 51.18
CA GLU A 242 26.73 99.09 51.06
C GLU A 242 25.97 100.29 50.42
N ALA A 243 25.07 100.01 49.48
CA ALA A 243 24.16 101.02 48.92
C ALA A 243 23.22 101.60 49.98
N ALA A 244 22.69 100.78 50.89
CA ALA A 244 21.89 101.25 52.02
C ALA A 244 22.73 102.10 52.99
N ARG A 245 24.01 101.74 53.19
CA ARG A 245 24.96 102.48 54.03
C ARG A 245 25.30 103.87 53.47
N ALA A 246 25.31 104.03 52.15
CA ALA A 246 25.55 105.30 51.47
C ALA A 246 24.34 106.27 51.49
N GLY A 247 23.18 105.85 52.02
CA GLY A 247 21.99 106.70 52.18
C GLY A 247 21.39 107.14 50.84
N GLU A 248 21.03 108.43 50.70
CA GLU A 248 20.39 108.97 49.49
C GLU A 248 21.23 108.82 48.22
N GLN A 249 22.57 108.85 48.33
CA GLN A 249 23.49 108.70 47.20
C GLN A 249 23.55 107.26 46.66
N GLY A 250 23.11 106.28 47.47
CA GLY A 250 23.15 104.85 47.13
C GLY A 250 21.88 104.31 46.46
N LYS A 251 20.80 105.10 46.34
CA LYS A 251 19.50 104.61 45.84
C LYS A 251 19.57 103.93 44.47
N GLY A 252 20.33 104.50 43.52
CA GLY A 252 20.52 103.91 42.20
C GLY A 252 21.27 102.57 42.26
N PHE A 253 22.31 102.47 43.10
CA PHE A 253 23.05 101.22 43.32
C PHE A 253 22.21 100.15 44.01
N ALA A 254 21.33 100.52 44.95
CA ALA A 254 20.45 99.59 45.63
C ALA A 254 19.48 98.89 44.65
N VAL A 255 18.94 99.62 43.67
CA VAL A 255 18.06 99.06 42.63
C VAL A 255 18.82 98.07 41.76
N VAL A 256 20.03 98.43 41.28
CA VAL A 256 20.87 97.53 40.48
C VAL A 256 21.23 96.27 41.28
N ALA A 257 21.60 96.42 42.55
CA ALA A 257 21.93 95.29 43.42
C ALA A 257 20.72 94.34 43.61
N SER A 258 19.50 94.87 43.76
CA SER A 258 18.28 94.06 43.83
C SER A 258 18.00 93.31 42.52
N GLU A 259 18.22 93.96 41.37
CA GLU A 259 18.00 93.33 40.06
C GLU A 259 19.02 92.22 39.80
N VAL A 260 20.30 92.45 40.11
CA VAL A 260 21.37 91.44 40.01
C VAL A 260 21.08 90.26 40.94
N ARG A 261 20.59 90.52 42.16
CA ARG A 261 20.18 89.47 43.11
C ARG A 261 19.04 88.61 42.53
N THR A 262 18.04 89.25 41.95
CA THR A 262 16.89 88.56 41.33
C THR A 262 17.34 87.71 40.14
N LEU A 263 18.24 88.23 39.30
CA LEU A 263 18.81 87.48 38.18
C LEU A 263 19.65 86.27 38.63
N ALA A 264 20.41 86.42 39.72
CA ALA A 264 21.18 85.33 40.32
C ALA A 264 20.26 84.22 40.86
N GLN A 265 19.18 84.59 41.57
CA GLN A 265 18.18 83.62 42.05
C GLN A 265 17.48 82.89 40.88
N ARG A 266 17.14 83.60 39.80
CA ARG A 266 16.59 82.98 38.58
C ARG A 266 17.57 82.01 37.94
N SER A 267 18.86 82.37 37.89
CA SER A 267 19.91 81.50 37.32
C SER A 267 20.10 80.23 38.15
N ALA A 268 20.09 80.32 39.49
CA ALA A 268 20.15 79.15 40.37
C ALA A 268 18.93 78.23 40.21
N SER A 269 17.72 78.80 40.07
CA SER A 269 16.50 78.01 39.81
C SER A 269 16.59 77.27 38.47
N ALA A 270 17.02 77.95 37.41
CA ALA A 270 17.19 77.35 36.10
C ALA A 270 18.27 76.25 36.11
N ALA A 271 19.40 76.48 36.79
CA ALA A 271 20.44 75.47 36.95
C ALA A 271 19.90 74.21 37.66
N LYS A 272 19.10 74.37 38.72
CA LYS A 272 18.47 73.26 39.44
C LYS A 272 17.48 72.48 38.58
N GLU A 273 16.68 73.15 37.77
CA GLU A 273 15.77 72.51 36.80
C GLU A 273 16.56 71.69 35.76
N ILE A 274 17.61 72.27 35.17
CA ILE A 274 18.47 71.54 34.21
C ILE A 274 19.12 70.34 34.87
N LYS A 275 19.64 70.49 36.10
CA LYS A 275 20.23 69.37 36.86
C LYS A 275 19.24 68.22 37.03
N THR A 276 17.99 68.52 37.33
CA THR A 276 16.92 67.52 37.47
C THR A 276 16.64 66.79 36.15
N LEU A 277 16.61 67.52 35.03
CA LEU A 277 16.42 66.94 33.70
C LEU A 277 17.59 66.05 33.27
N ILE A 278 18.82 66.44 33.59
CA ILE A 278 20.02 65.64 33.31
C ILE A 278 20.04 64.37 34.15
N ALA A 279 19.73 64.45 35.45
CA ALA A 279 19.61 63.28 36.32
C ALA A 279 18.57 62.27 35.78
N GLY A 280 17.40 62.76 35.35
CA GLY A 280 16.39 61.91 34.71
C GLY A 280 16.83 61.33 33.36
N SER A 281 17.72 62.01 32.62
CA SER A 281 18.29 61.49 31.37
C SER A 281 19.29 60.37 31.63
N VAL A 282 20.16 60.52 32.64
CA VAL A 282 21.10 59.47 33.08
C VAL A 282 20.36 58.21 33.51
N GLU A 283 19.27 58.34 34.27
CA GLU A 283 18.44 57.20 34.66
C GLU A 283 17.87 56.45 33.44
N LYS A 284 17.34 57.17 32.44
CA LYS A 284 16.81 56.57 31.21
C LYS A 284 17.90 55.88 30.38
N ILE A 285 19.11 56.45 30.33
CA ILE A 285 20.25 55.83 29.65
C ILE A 285 20.63 54.52 30.33
N ALA A 286 20.69 54.49 31.66
CA ALA A 286 20.99 53.27 32.42
C ALA A 286 19.92 52.18 32.21
N GLN A 287 18.63 52.55 32.17
CA GLN A 287 17.56 51.62 31.82
C GLN A 287 17.70 51.08 30.38
N SER A 288 18.08 51.95 29.44
CA SER A 288 18.28 51.58 28.04
C SER A 288 19.47 50.64 27.85
N ALA A 289 20.56 50.85 28.58
CA ALA A 289 21.73 49.96 28.59
C ALA A 289 21.35 48.56 29.08
N LYS A 290 20.58 48.46 30.18
CA LYS A 290 20.09 47.17 30.69
C LYS A 290 19.19 46.44 29.68
N LEU A 291 18.37 47.17 28.92
CA LEU A 291 17.54 46.59 27.87
C LEU A 291 18.39 46.09 26.69
N ALA A 292 19.44 46.84 26.33
CA ALA A 292 20.41 46.42 25.31
C ALA A 292 21.13 45.12 25.70
N ASP A 293 21.56 44.98 26.96
CA ASP A 293 22.16 43.73 27.47
C ASP A 293 21.21 42.53 27.37
N GLN A 294 19.92 42.74 27.65
CA GLN A 294 18.90 41.69 27.49
C GLN A 294 18.73 41.27 26.03
N VAL A 295 18.80 42.22 25.10
CA VAL A 295 18.76 41.92 23.66
C VAL A 295 20.01 41.17 23.23
N ALA A 296 21.20 41.54 23.71
CA ALA A 296 22.44 40.81 23.43
C ALA A 296 22.36 39.35 23.88
N ASN A 297 21.93 39.11 25.13
CA ASN A 297 21.75 37.75 25.64
C ASN A 297 20.74 36.94 24.81
N SER A 298 19.67 37.57 24.34
CA SER A 298 18.69 36.91 23.47
C SER A 298 19.28 36.52 22.11
N MET A 299 20.18 37.33 21.55
CA MET A 299 20.88 37.00 20.30
C MET A 299 21.87 35.86 20.48
N ASP A 300 22.54 35.79 21.63
CA ASP A 300 23.42 34.67 21.98
C ASP A 300 22.63 33.34 22.13
N GLU A 301 21.46 33.39 22.76
CA GLU A 301 20.54 32.24 22.86
C GLU A 301 20.05 31.77 21.47
N ILE A 302 19.75 32.71 20.56
CA ILE A 302 19.40 32.39 19.17
C ILE A 302 20.58 31.70 18.47
N ASN A 303 21.80 32.20 18.63
CA ASN A 303 22.99 31.59 18.04
C ASN A 303 23.23 30.17 18.56
N ALA A 304 23.13 29.95 19.87
CA ALA A 304 23.24 28.62 20.47
C ALA A 304 22.16 27.65 19.94
N SER A 305 20.92 28.12 19.85
CA SER A 305 19.80 27.34 19.31
C SER A 305 20.02 26.99 17.83
N SER A 306 20.49 27.95 17.02
CA SER A 306 20.82 27.73 15.60
C SER A 306 21.94 26.70 15.41
N GLN A 307 22.95 26.68 16.28
CA GLN A 307 24.00 25.63 16.26
C GLN A 307 23.41 24.25 16.57
N GLN A 308 22.52 24.15 17.55
CA GLN A 308 21.86 22.89 17.89
C GLN A 308 21.00 22.36 16.73
N VAL A 309 20.22 23.24 16.08
CA VAL A 309 19.42 22.85 14.90
C VAL A 309 20.33 22.44 13.74
N THR A 310 21.47 23.10 13.55
CA THR A 310 22.46 22.71 12.53
C THR A 310 22.95 21.27 12.74
N HIS A 311 23.32 20.92 13.97
CA HIS A 311 23.72 19.55 14.31
C HIS A 311 22.60 18.53 14.04
N MET A 312 21.34 18.85 14.41
CA MET A 312 20.21 17.97 14.09
C MET A 312 20.02 17.78 12.58
N MET A 313 20.20 18.84 11.78
CA MET A 313 20.10 18.72 10.33
C MET A 313 21.24 17.88 9.74
N GLU A 314 22.44 17.90 10.32
CA GLU A 314 23.54 17.02 9.92
C GLU A 314 23.23 15.55 10.20
N GLU A 315 22.66 15.23 11.37
CA GLU A 315 22.19 13.88 11.69
C GLU A 315 21.07 13.42 10.73
N ILE A 316 20.09 14.28 10.46
CA ILE A 316 19.00 13.98 9.51
C ILE A 316 19.55 13.73 8.12
N ALA A 317 20.52 14.53 7.66
CA ALA A 317 21.16 14.34 6.36
C ALA A 317 21.88 12.97 6.29
N ALA A 318 22.59 12.58 7.35
CA ALA A 318 23.25 11.28 7.42
C ALA A 318 22.25 10.11 7.39
N VAL A 319 21.15 10.20 8.14
CA VAL A 319 20.08 9.20 8.15
C VAL A 319 19.40 9.11 6.78
N THR A 320 19.12 10.25 6.15
CA THR A 320 18.50 10.32 4.82
C THR A 320 19.37 9.62 3.79
N GLN A 321 20.69 9.86 3.83
CA GLN A 321 21.63 9.20 2.93
C GLN A 321 21.72 7.69 3.17
N GLN A 322 21.60 7.24 4.43
CA GLN A 322 21.52 5.81 4.74
C GLN A 322 20.22 5.19 4.21
N GLN A 323 19.08 5.84 4.41
CA GLN A 323 17.79 5.38 3.91
C GLN A 323 17.79 5.26 2.38
N GLU A 324 18.40 6.21 1.66
CA GLU A 324 18.55 6.13 0.21
C GLU A 324 19.29 4.85 -0.22
N ARG A 325 20.38 4.50 0.48
CA ARG A 325 21.12 3.25 0.23
C ARG A 325 20.27 2.02 0.54
N ASP A 326 19.57 2.00 1.66
CA ASP A 326 18.73 0.86 2.08
C ASP A 326 17.56 0.64 1.11
N ILE A 327 16.93 1.72 0.63
CA ILE A 327 15.87 1.67 -0.38
C ILE A 327 16.41 1.17 -1.72
N SER A 328 17.61 1.58 -2.13
CA SER A 328 18.25 1.05 -3.34
C SER A 328 18.49 -0.47 -3.24
N GLN A 329 18.93 -0.96 -2.08
CA GLN A 329 19.09 -2.39 -1.83
C GLN A 329 17.75 -3.15 -1.86
N LEU A 330 16.69 -2.58 -1.29
CA LEU A 330 15.35 -3.15 -1.36
C LEU A 330 14.85 -3.21 -2.82
N SER A 331 15.09 -2.17 -3.62
CA SER A 331 14.76 -2.16 -5.04
C SER A 331 15.46 -3.30 -5.79
N SER A 332 16.77 -3.50 -5.57
CA SER A 332 17.51 -4.62 -6.15
C SER A 332 16.97 -5.99 -5.70
N SER A 333 16.49 -6.08 -4.46
CA SER A 333 15.90 -7.32 -3.93
C SER A 333 14.57 -7.64 -4.59
N LEU A 334 13.75 -6.62 -4.88
CA LEU A 334 12.52 -6.79 -5.65
C LEU A 334 12.81 -7.25 -7.09
N ASP A 335 13.85 -6.71 -7.73
CA ASP A 335 14.25 -7.17 -9.08
C ASP A 335 14.66 -8.65 -9.07
N HIS A 336 15.30 -9.12 -8.00
CA HIS A 336 15.60 -10.53 -7.83
C HIS A 336 14.33 -11.39 -7.63
N LEU A 337 13.38 -10.94 -6.81
CA LEU A 337 12.11 -11.64 -6.61
C LEU A 337 11.28 -11.71 -7.88
N ASP A 338 11.29 -10.66 -8.70
CA ASP A 338 10.63 -10.60 -10.00
C ASP A 338 11.23 -11.65 -10.96
N ALA A 339 12.56 -11.75 -11.00
CA ALA A 339 13.26 -12.77 -11.80
C ALA A 339 12.94 -14.20 -11.34
N VAL A 340 12.92 -14.44 -10.02
CA VAL A 340 12.55 -15.75 -9.44
C VAL A 340 11.09 -16.09 -9.76
N THR A 341 10.19 -15.11 -9.64
CA THR A 341 8.77 -15.27 -9.99
C THR A 341 8.59 -15.62 -11.46
N GLY A 342 9.32 -14.95 -12.37
CA GLY A 342 9.34 -15.31 -13.78
C GLY A 342 9.76 -16.77 -14.04
N ARG A 343 10.76 -17.26 -13.30
CA ARG A 343 11.20 -18.66 -13.39
C ARG A 343 10.15 -19.64 -12.85
N TYR A 344 9.41 -19.28 -11.81
CA TYR A 344 8.29 -20.10 -11.32
C TYR A 344 7.16 -20.21 -12.34
N ALA A 345 6.86 -19.16 -13.12
CA ALA A 345 5.91 -19.24 -14.22
C ALA A 345 6.33 -20.26 -15.29
N GLU A 346 7.61 -20.28 -15.65
CA GLU A 346 8.16 -21.24 -16.61
C GLU A 346 8.04 -22.68 -16.09
N LEU A 347 8.41 -22.91 -14.83
CA LEU A 347 8.28 -24.24 -14.20
C LEU A 347 6.82 -24.71 -14.10
N LEU A 348 5.88 -23.81 -13.82
CA LEU A 348 4.45 -24.11 -13.78
C LEU A 348 3.90 -24.49 -15.17
N HIS A 349 4.37 -23.79 -16.21
CA HIS A 349 4.03 -24.11 -17.58
C HIS A 349 4.52 -25.51 -17.96
N ASP A 350 5.80 -25.80 -17.73
CA ASP A 350 6.39 -27.11 -18.00
C ASP A 350 5.69 -28.24 -17.22
N ALA A 351 5.37 -27.99 -15.95
CA ALA A 351 4.65 -28.94 -15.12
C ALA A 351 3.24 -29.24 -15.69
N SER A 352 2.55 -28.23 -16.21
CA SER A 352 1.23 -28.39 -16.83
C SER A 352 1.30 -29.21 -18.12
N VAL A 353 2.31 -28.97 -18.97
CA VAL A 353 2.57 -29.75 -20.20
C VAL A 353 2.90 -31.21 -19.88
N HIS A 354 3.70 -31.45 -18.83
CA HIS A 354 4.01 -32.81 -18.37
C HIS A 354 2.76 -33.53 -17.85
N ALA A 355 1.89 -32.84 -17.12
CA ALA A 355 0.63 -33.41 -16.62
C ALA A 355 -0.31 -33.84 -17.75
N GLU A 356 -0.47 -33.01 -18.78
CA GLU A 356 -1.26 -33.34 -19.98
C GLU A 356 -0.68 -34.55 -20.73
N THR A 357 0.66 -34.61 -20.82
CA THR A 357 1.36 -35.75 -21.43
C THR A 357 1.14 -37.04 -20.65
N LEU A 358 1.20 -36.98 -19.31
CA LEU A 358 0.94 -38.13 -18.44
C LEU A 358 -0.52 -38.60 -18.54
N GLN A 359 -1.47 -37.67 -18.54
CA GLN A 359 -2.89 -37.97 -18.75
C GLN A 359 -3.11 -38.70 -20.09
N THR A 360 -2.57 -38.15 -21.19
CA THR A 360 -2.70 -38.74 -22.53
C THR A 360 -2.10 -40.15 -22.59
N ARG A 361 -0.94 -40.38 -21.95
CA ARG A 361 -0.30 -41.71 -21.90
C ARG A 361 -1.11 -42.69 -21.05
N ALA A 362 -1.65 -42.24 -19.92
CA ALA A 362 -2.48 -43.03 -19.05
C ALA A 362 -3.80 -43.44 -19.74
N ASP A 363 -4.43 -42.52 -20.48
CA ASP A 363 -5.63 -42.83 -21.27
C ASP A 363 -5.33 -43.83 -22.39
N ARG A 364 -4.21 -43.68 -23.12
CA ARG A 364 -3.78 -44.68 -24.11
C ARG A 364 -3.59 -46.07 -23.49
N LEU A 365 -3.01 -46.15 -22.28
CA LEU A 365 -2.87 -47.42 -21.55
C LEU A 365 -4.24 -47.98 -21.12
N ARG A 366 -5.16 -47.14 -20.65
CA ARG A 366 -6.55 -47.54 -20.32
C ARG A 366 -7.25 -48.13 -21.54
N TYR A 367 -7.21 -47.44 -22.69
CA TYR A 367 -7.83 -47.92 -23.93
C TYR A 367 -7.19 -49.21 -24.44
N ALA A 368 -5.85 -49.32 -24.41
CA ALA A 368 -5.15 -50.55 -24.81
C ALA A 368 -5.49 -51.74 -23.89
N ALA A 369 -5.59 -51.50 -22.57
CA ALA A 369 -5.99 -52.53 -21.61
C ALA A 369 -7.47 -52.91 -21.75
N ALA A 370 -8.33 -51.98 -22.17
CA ALA A 370 -9.76 -52.21 -22.36
C ALA A 370 -10.11 -53.07 -23.59
N ALA A 371 -9.15 -53.29 -24.51
CA ALA A 371 -9.27 -54.32 -25.55
C ALA A 371 -9.38 -55.74 -24.95
N PHE A 372 -8.93 -55.93 -23.71
CA PHE A 372 -9.06 -57.19 -22.97
C PHE A 372 -10.30 -57.15 -22.06
N HIS A 373 -11.19 -58.11 -22.22
CA HIS A 373 -12.41 -58.24 -21.44
C HIS A 373 -12.09 -58.94 -20.12
N VAL A 374 -11.79 -58.13 -19.10
CA VAL A 374 -11.52 -58.60 -17.73
C VAL A 374 -12.82 -58.61 -16.92
N PRO A 375 -13.13 -59.69 -16.17
CA PRO A 375 -14.34 -59.76 -15.34
C PRO A 375 -14.40 -58.64 -14.30
N GLY A 376 -15.59 -58.03 -14.15
CA GLY A 376 -15.84 -56.95 -13.18
C GLY A 376 -15.40 -55.56 -13.65
N LEU A 377 -14.79 -55.44 -14.83
CA LEU A 377 -14.35 -54.17 -15.40
C LEU A 377 -15.14 -53.83 -16.67
N PRO A 378 -15.68 -52.60 -16.82
CA PRO A 378 -16.45 -52.21 -18.01
C PRO A 378 -15.62 -52.26 -19.30
N PRO A 379 -16.22 -52.61 -20.45
CA PRO A 379 -15.56 -52.59 -21.77
C PRO A 379 -15.18 -51.16 -22.19
N ALA A 380 -14.31 -51.05 -23.21
CA ALA A 380 -13.76 -49.77 -23.68
C ALA A 380 -14.83 -48.70 -23.96
N ASP A 381 -15.95 -49.08 -24.57
CA ASP A 381 -17.04 -48.18 -24.95
C ASP A 381 -17.87 -47.68 -23.76
N ALA A 382 -17.68 -48.26 -22.58
CA ALA A 382 -18.36 -47.89 -21.33
C ALA A 382 -17.42 -47.20 -20.33
N LEU A 383 -16.19 -46.84 -20.74
CA LEU A 383 -15.27 -46.08 -19.90
C LEU A 383 -15.75 -44.63 -19.78
N PRO A 384 -15.80 -44.05 -18.56
CA PRO A 384 -16.02 -42.62 -18.43
C PRO A 384 -14.84 -41.86 -19.02
N GLU A 385 -15.16 -40.88 -19.88
CA GLU A 385 -14.21 -39.88 -20.35
C GLU A 385 -13.76 -39.06 -19.15
N LEU A 386 -12.47 -39.11 -18.83
CA LEU A 386 -11.92 -38.21 -17.83
C LEU A 386 -11.82 -36.82 -18.46
N PRO A 387 -12.20 -35.74 -17.73
CA PRO A 387 -12.07 -34.40 -18.25
C PRO A 387 -10.59 -34.16 -18.61
N ILE A 388 -10.33 -33.85 -19.87
CA ILE A 388 -9.02 -33.35 -20.27
C ILE A 388 -8.92 -31.96 -19.69
N ALA A 389 -8.03 -31.77 -18.72
CA ALA A 389 -7.66 -30.45 -18.27
C ALA A 389 -6.87 -29.80 -19.42
N ARG A 390 -7.57 -29.29 -20.44
CA ARG A 390 -6.95 -28.42 -21.41
C ARG A 390 -6.54 -27.18 -20.63
N ALA A 391 -5.24 -27.03 -20.41
CA ALA A 391 -4.67 -25.74 -20.09
C ALA A 391 -5.18 -24.79 -21.17
N SER A 392 -6.15 -23.95 -20.82
CA SER A 392 -6.62 -22.93 -21.74
C SER A 392 -5.39 -22.08 -22.06
N GLU A 393 -4.97 -22.12 -23.33
CA GLU A 393 -3.84 -21.37 -23.89
C GLU A 393 -3.94 -19.86 -23.58
N LYS A 394 -5.12 -19.40 -23.14
CA LYS A 394 -5.42 -18.04 -22.68
C LYS A 394 -5.09 -17.74 -21.21
N GLN A 395 -4.80 -18.72 -20.36
CA GLN A 395 -4.78 -18.52 -18.89
C GLN A 395 -3.40 -18.68 -18.26
N VAL A 396 -2.47 -19.39 -18.91
CA VAL A 396 -1.04 -19.19 -18.69
C VAL A 396 -0.61 -18.05 -19.61
N ALA A 397 -1.08 -16.84 -19.30
CA ALA A 397 -0.40 -15.67 -19.82
C ALA A 397 1.03 -15.79 -19.32
N ARG A 398 1.94 -16.20 -20.21
CA ARG A 398 3.38 -16.01 -20.01
C ARG A 398 3.48 -14.60 -19.46
N PRO A 399 4.00 -14.35 -18.24
CA PRO A 399 4.39 -13.00 -17.91
C PRO A 399 5.35 -12.67 -19.03
N ALA A 400 4.95 -11.73 -19.89
CA ALA A 400 5.79 -11.34 -20.98
C ALA A 400 7.09 -10.97 -20.27
N ALA A 401 8.16 -11.71 -20.55
CA ALA A 401 9.50 -11.21 -20.44
C ALA A 401 9.61 -10.04 -21.43
N SER A 402 8.83 -8.98 -21.17
CA SER A 402 9.22 -7.64 -21.48
C SER A 402 10.32 -7.40 -20.47
N SER A 403 11.52 -7.79 -20.87
CA SER A 403 12.72 -7.08 -20.46
C SER A 403 12.48 -5.61 -20.81
N LEU A 404 11.74 -4.90 -19.96
CA LEU A 404 11.89 -3.47 -19.76
C LEU A 404 13.23 -3.32 -19.04
N ARG A 405 14.28 -3.60 -19.81
CA ARG A 405 15.51 -2.84 -19.73
C ARG A 405 15.05 -1.40 -19.63
N VAL A 406 15.42 -0.72 -18.55
CA VAL A 406 15.31 0.72 -18.41
C VAL A 406 15.99 1.34 -19.63
N ARG A 407 15.22 1.50 -20.68
CA ARG A 407 15.55 2.36 -21.80
C ARG A 407 14.77 3.59 -21.48
N GLN A 408 15.48 4.58 -20.94
CA GLN A 408 14.98 5.95 -20.90
C GLN A 408 14.47 6.27 -22.32
N GLY A 409 13.15 6.41 -22.42
CA GLY A 409 12.35 6.58 -23.62
C GLY A 409 10.90 6.79 -23.16
N PRO A 410 10.14 7.69 -23.81
CA PRO A 410 9.13 8.52 -23.15
C PRO A 410 7.99 7.68 -22.59
N GLY A 411 7.56 8.04 -21.38
CA GLY A 411 6.56 7.33 -20.59
C GLY A 411 5.27 7.04 -21.35
N ALA A 412 4.56 6.01 -20.88
CA ALA A 412 3.18 5.75 -21.26
C ALA A 412 2.42 7.07 -21.26
N SER A 413 1.81 7.41 -22.40
CA SER A 413 1.19 8.72 -22.54
C SER A 413 0.01 8.84 -21.56
N ALA A 414 -0.15 10.02 -20.99
CA ALA A 414 -1.25 10.38 -20.09
C ALA A 414 -2.64 9.98 -20.64
N ALA A 415 -2.78 9.79 -21.96
CA ALA A 415 -4.01 9.35 -22.60
C ALA A 415 -4.42 7.91 -22.25
N GLN A 416 -3.47 6.97 -22.08
CA GLN A 416 -3.80 5.57 -21.76
C GLN A 416 -4.17 5.37 -20.29
N LEU A 417 -3.54 6.13 -19.38
CA LEU A 417 -3.94 6.17 -17.96
C LEU A 417 -5.27 6.91 -17.78
N ALA A 418 -5.53 7.96 -18.57
CA ALA A 418 -6.82 8.62 -18.59
C ALA A 418 -7.93 7.64 -19.02
N GLN A 419 -7.75 6.85 -20.07
CA GLN A 419 -8.79 5.97 -20.63
C GLN A 419 -9.35 4.91 -19.66
N LEU A 420 -8.55 4.39 -18.73
CA LEU A 420 -9.00 3.46 -17.67
C LEU A 420 -9.69 4.18 -16.48
N ALA A 421 -9.39 5.47 -16.27
CA ALA A 421 -9.99 6.26 -15.20
C ALA A 421 -11.41 6.78 -15.56
N HIS A 422 -11.73 6.95 -16.85
CA HIS A 422 -12.99 7.54 -17.34
C HIS A 422 -14.28 6.80 -16.95
N SER A 423 -14.25 5.53 -16.51
CA SER A 423 -15.46 4.75 -16.17
C SER A 423 -15.86 4.78 -14.69
N VAL A 424 -15.16 5.56 -13.85
CA VAL A 424 -15.43 5.60 -12.41
C VAL A 424 -16.44 6.71 -12.10
N GLN A 425 -17.63 6.33 -11.61
CA GLN A 425 -18.62 7.29 -11.10
C GLN A 425 -18.22 7.70 -9.68
N LEU A 426 -17.97 9.00 -9.47
CA LEU A 426 -17.57 9.55 -8.18
C LEU A 426 -18.77 10.15 -7.43
N ILE A 427 -18.79 9.96 -6.11
CA ILE A 427 -19.75 10.64 -5.23
C ILE A 427 -19.01 11.81 -4.60
N VAL A 428 -19.43 13.04 -4.94
CA VAL A 428 -18.68 14.23 -4.56
C VAL A 428 -19.54 15.02 -3.57
N GLY A 429 -19.25 14.84 -2.28
CA GLY A 429 -19.94 15.48 -1.19
C GLY A 429 -19.31 16.82 -0.85
N THR A 430 -20.15 17.79 -0.50
CA THR A 430 -19.74 19.04 0.13
C THR A 430 -20.55 19.24 1.39
N ALA A 431 -19.90 19.73 2.46
CA ALA A 431 -20.52 19.87 3.76
C ALA A 431 -21.38 21.15 3.86
N HIS A 432 -22.44 21.07 4.66
CA HIS A 432 -23.41 22.16 4.91
C HIS A 432 -22.76 23.40 5.54
N GLU A 433 -21.58 23.25 6.17
CA GLU A 433 -20.66 24.32 6.55
C GLU A 433 -19.22 23.78 6.52
N PRO A 434 -18.44 24.17 5.52
CA PRO A 434 -17.08 24.63 5.78
C PRO A 434 -16.73 25.80 4.84
N PRO A 435 -15.56 26.41 5.02
CA PRO A 435 -15.27 27.65 4.35
C PRO A 435 -14.76 27.51 2.92
N LEU A 436 -14.94 28.60 2.17
CA LEU A 436 -14.60 28.92 0.76
C LEU A 436 -15.63 28.68 -0.35
N ASN A 437 -16.83 28.15 -0.08
CA ASN A 437 -17.58 27.48 -1.16
C ASN A 437 -18.98 27.97 -1.55
N TYR A 438 -19.53 29.08 -1.04
CA TYR A 438 -20.87 29.51 -1.50
C TYR A 438 -21.07 31.01 -1.42
N THR A 439 -21.16 31.68 -2.56
CA THR A 439 -21.41 33.13 -2.63
C THR A 439 -22.76 33.48 -3.24
N ASP A 440 -23.59 32.51 -3.61
CA ASP A 440 -24.95 32.76 -4.06
C ASP A 440 -25.96 32.19 -3.05
N VAL A 441 -26.54 33.09 -2.27
CA VAL A 441 -27.32 32.83 -1.05
C VAL A 441 -28.72 32.28 -1.36
N ALA A 442 -29.15 32.30 -2.63
CA ALA A 442 -30.50 31.91 -3.02
C ALA A 442 -30.78 30.39 -2.91
N ASN A 443 -29.77 29.53 -3.09
CA ASN A 443 -29.96 28.07 -3.26
C ASN A 443 -29.21 27.21 -2.24
N LYS A 444 -28.92 27.71 -1.02
CA LYS A 444 -28.26 26.93 0.05
C LYS A 444 -29.02 25.65 0.49
N HIS A 445 -30.25 25.45 0.02
CA HIS A 445 -31.12 24.31 0.35
C HIS A 445 -31.32 23.34 -0.84
N ASP A 446 -30.68 23.57 -1.99
CA ASP A 446 -30.76 22.63 -3.12
C ASP A 446 -29.82 21.44 -2.89
N ALA A 447 -30.41 20.33 -2.45
CA ALA A 447 -29.70 19.08 -2.20
C ALA A 447 -29.12 18.42 -3.47
N SER A 448 -29.49 18.89 -4.67
CA SER A 448 -29.02 18.34 -5.94
C SER A 448 -27.59 18.77 -6.30
N GLY A 449 -27.06 19.82 -5.67
CA GLY A 449 -25.70 20.34 -5.89
C GLY A 449 -25.41 20.90 -7.30
N ALA A 450 -26.40 20.93 -8.20
CA ALA A 450 -26.22 21.29 -9.61
C ALA A 450 -25.87 22.77 -9.85
N ASP A 451 -26.25 23.67 -8.93
CA ASP A 451 -26.06 25.13 -9.07
C ASP A 451 -25.10 25.73 -8.02
N VAL A 452 -24.27 24.88 -7.41
CA VAL A 452 -23.26 25.31 -6.43
C VAL A 452 -22.14 26.10 -7.10
N LYS A 453 -21.93 27.35 -6.67
CA LYS A 453 -20.86 28.23 -7.16
C LYS A 453 -19.93 28.63 -6.03
N GLY A 454 -18.63 28.50 -6.27
CA GLY A 454 -17.57 28.88 -5.34
C GLY A 454 -16.23 28.34 -5.81
N PHE A 455 -15.14 28.77 -5.18
CA PHE A 455 -13.80 28.38 -5.61
C PHE A 455 -13.58 26.87 -5.61
N SER A 456 -13.85 26.19 -4.51
CA SER A 456 -13.59 24.75 -4.46
C SER A 456 -14.53 23.93 -5.35
N PRO A 457 -15.85 24.22 -5.43
CA PRO A 457 -16.72 23.60 -6.44
C PRO A 457 -16.24 23.82 -7.88
N ASP A 458 -15.75 25.01 -8.21
CA ASP A 458 -15.23 25.31 -9.55
C ASP A 458 -13.93 24.55 -9.84
N VAL A 459 -13.04 24.45 -8.84
CA VAL A 459 -11.82 23.64 -8.95
C VAL A 459 -12.16 22.18 -9.17
N VAL A 460 -13.13 21.63 -8.43
CA VAL A 460 -13.57 20.24 -8.61
C VAL A 460 -14.21 20.03 -9.97
N ARG A 461 -15.05 20.96 -10.45
CA ARG A 461 -15.64 20.88 -11.79
C ARG A 461 -14.60 20.91 -12.90
N GLU A 462 -13.57 21.76 -12.76
CA GLU A 462 -12.46 21.82 -13.72
C GLU A 462 -11.62 20.53 -13.69
N ILE A 463 -11.36 19.95 -12.51
CA ILE A 463 -10.70 18.64 -12.39
C ILE A 463 -11.52 17.57 -13.10
N LEU A 464 -12.83 17.47 -12.81
CA LEU A 464 -13.73 16.51 -13.44
C LEU A 464 -13.75 16.64 -14.96
N ALA A 465 -13.79 17.88 -15.47
CA ALA A 465 -13.76 18.16 -16.90
C ALA A 465 -12.44 17.70 -17.56
N ARG A 466 -11.31 17.86 -16.87
CA ARG A 466 -9.98 17.46 -17.38
C ARG A 466 -9.73 15.96 -17.32
N THR A 467 -10.21 15.31 -16.27
CA THR A 467 -10.06 13.85 -16.10
C THR A 467 -11.12 13.06 -16.85
N GLY A 468 -12.21 13.72 -17.30
CA GLY A 468 -13.35 13.10 -17.95
C GLY A 468 -14.17 12.19 -17.02
N HIS A 469 -14.04 12.37 -15.70
CA HIS A 469 -14.80 11.60 -14.71
C HIS A 469 -16.24 12.12 -14.63
N GLN A 470 -17.19 11.21 -14.47
CA GLN A 470 -18.58 11.55 -14.18
C GLN A 470 -18.81 11.52 -12.68
N ALA A 471 -19.38 12.58 -12.13
CA ALA A 471 -19.60 12.69 -10.70
C ALA A 471 -20.93 13.37 -10.38
N GLU A 472 -21.57 12.91 -9.31
CA GLU A 472 -22.72 13.61 -8.75
C GLU A 472 -22.25 14.46 -7.57
N VAL A 473 -22.37 15.79 -7.70
CA VAL A 473 -22.04 16.73 -6.63
C VAL A 473 -23.27 16.89 -5.74
N ARG A 474 -23.16 16.59 -4.44
CA ARG A 474 -24.28 16.70 -3.49
C ARG A 474 -23.89 17.53 -2.28
N ILE A 475 -24.78 18.42 -1.85
CA ILE A 475 -24.64 19.13 -0.57
C ILE A 475 -25.25 18.28 0.54
N THR A 476 -24.46 17.92 1.55
CA THR A 476 -24.92 17.13 2.70
C THR A 476 -24.32 17.68 4.01
N SER A 477 -24.67 17.12 5.17
CA SER A 477 -24.01 17.52 6.42
C SER A 477 -22.54 17.05 6.44
N TRP A 478 -21.69 17.75 7.19
CA TRP A 478 -20.29 17.35 7.40
C TRP A 478 -20.19 15.90 7.86
N GLU A 479 -20.99 15.52 8.86
CA GLU A 479 -21.02 14.15 9.40
C GLU A 479 -21.34 13.10 8.33
N ARG A 480 -22.33 13.35 7.46
CA ARG A 480 -22.68 12.41 6.38
C ARG A 480 -21.57 12.33 5.32
N SER A 481 -21.02 13.48 4.92
CA SER A 481 -19.91 13.52 3.96
C SER A 481 -18.65 12.83 4.48
N TYR A 482 -18.32 13.05 5.76
CA TYR A 482 -17.17 12.42 6.40
C TYR A 482 -17.37 10.91 6.57
N ALA A 483 -18.59 10.48 6.96
CA ALA A 483 -18.92 9.06 7.01
C ALA A 483 -18.83 8.39 5.63
N ALA A 484 -19.34 9.04 4.59
CA ALA A 484 -19.25 8.54 3.22
C ALA A 484 -17.79 8.35 2.78
N LEU A 485 -16.88 9.26 3.12
CA LEU A 485 -15.44 9.07 2.87
C LEU A 485 -14.86 7.81 3.54
N GLN A 486 -15.37 7.42 4.72
CA GLN A 486 -14.88 6.25 5.45
C GLN A 486 -15.49 4.95 4.93
N THR A 487 -16.75 4.99 4.46
CA THR A 487 -17.50 3.77 4.15
C THR A 487 -17.66 3.50 2.65
N GLU A 488 -17.85 4.54 1.84
CA GLU A 488 -18.17 4.42 0.43
C GLU A 488 -16.90 4.42 -0.44
N PRO A 489 -16.76 3.50 -1.41
CA PRO A 489 -15.72 3.60 -2.42
C PRO A 489 -15.98 4.81 -3.32
N ASN A 490 -14.92 5.45 -3.82
CA ASN A 490 -15.03 6.56 -4.76
C ASN A 490 -15.76 7.81 -4.22
N ALA A 491 -15.94 7.88 -2.90
CA ALA A 491 -16.40 9.09 -2.24
C ALA A 491 -15.29 10.14 -2.16
N VAL A 492 -15.67 11.39 -2.40
CA VAL A 492 -14.81 12.57 -2.41
C VAL A 492 -15.47 13.65 -1.56
N LEU A 493 -14.69 14.30 -0.70
CA LEU A 493 -15.12 15.46 0.08
C LEU A 493 -14.17 16.62 -0.17
N PHE A 494 -14.75 17.76 -0.47
CA PHE A 494 -14.06 19.01 -0.65
C PHE A 494 -14.86 20.09 0.08
N THR A 495 -14.27 20.97 0.89
CA THR A 495 -12.87 21.12 1.35
C THR A 495 -12.68 20.50 2.73
N MET A 496 -11.57 19.80 2.94
CA MET A 496 -11.25 19.16 4.22
C MET A 496 -9.86 19.54 4.71
N ALA A 497 -9.76 19.87 6.00
CA ALA A 497 -8.48 20.11 6.66
C ALA A 497 -7.69 18.80 6.78
N ARG A 498 -6.43 18.83 6.32
CA ARG A 498 -5.47 17.74 6.47
C ARG A 498 -4.78 17.86 7.82
N THR A 499 -5.27 17.10 8.79
CA THR A 499 -4.76 17.05 10.17
C THR A 499 -3.97 15.75 10.41
N PRO A 500 -3.06 15.70 11.40
CA PRO A 500 -2.35 14.46 11.76
C PRO A 500 -3.29 13.29 12.08
N SER A 501 -4.44 13.56 12.71
CA SER A 501 -5.46 12.55 13.03
C SER A 501 -6.09 11.94 11.76
N ARG A 502 -6.24 12.72 10.69
CA ARG A 502 -6.92 12.35 9.44
C ARG A 502 -5.96 11.87 8.34
N GLU A 503 -4.67 12.15 8.48
CA GLU A 503 -3.62 11.86 7.49
C GLU A 503 -3.71 10.45 6.89
N ASN A 504 -3.81 9.45 7.78
CA ASN A 504 -3.84 8.04 7.39
C ASN A 504 -5.25 7.51 7.08
N GLN A 505 -6.29 8.30 7.30
CA GLN A 505 -7.69 7.88 7.11
C GLN A 505 -8.19 8.07 5.66
N PHE A 506 -7.55 8.95 4.88
CA PHE A 506 -8.01 9.34 3.54
C PHE A 506 -6.86 9.43 2.54
N HIS A 507 -7.18 9.40 1.26
CA HIS A 507 -6.28 9.89 0.21
C HIS A 507 -6.47 11.40 0.04
N TRP A 508 -5.42 12.11 -0.35
CA TRP A 508 -5.43 13.57 -0.37
C TRP A 508 -5.01 14.10 -1.74
N VAL A 509 -5.80 15.03 -2.27
CA VAL A 509 -5.47 15.78 -3.50
C VAL A 509 -5.36 17.26 -3.13
N GLY A 510 -4.24 17.89 -3.44
CA GLY A 510 -3.97 19.29 -3.07
C GLY A 510 -2.48 19.65 -3.11
N PRO A 511 -2.05 20.70 -2.39
CA PRO A 511 -2.86 21.61 -1.56
C PRO A 511 -3.82 22.45 -2.40
N LEU A 512 -4.93 22.89 -1.79
CA LEU A 512 -5.82 23.89 -2.38
C LEU A 512 -5.59 25.26 -1.74
N VAL A 513 -5.67 25.32 -0.42
CA VAL A 513 -5.63 26.57 0.35
C VAL A 513 -4.79 26.41 1.61
N HIS A 514 -4.04 27.45 1.95
CA HIS A 514 -3.52 27.65 3.31
C HIS A 514 -4.17 28.90 3.89
N SER A 515 -5.01 28.71 4.92
CA SER A 515 -5.57 29.79 5.73
C SER A 515 -5.05 29.71 7.15
N ASN A 516 -5.21 30.77 7.94
CA ASN A 516 -4.73 30.76 9.33
C ASN A 516 -5.90 30.54 10.26
N ALA A 517 -5.80 29.54 11.14
CA ALA A 517 -6.73 29.41 12.26
C ALA A 517 -6.37 30.48 13.29
N VAL A 518 -7.29 31.42 13.52
CA VAL A 518 -7.07 32.61 14.33
C VAL A 518 -8.08 32.66 15.46
N LEU A 519 -7.62 33.12 16.61
CA LEU A 519 -8.45 33.46 17.74
C LEU A 519 -8.93 34.90 17.60
N PHE A 520 -10.25 35.08 17.54
CA PHE A 520 -10.90 36.37 17.39
C PHE A 520 -11.61 36.76 18.67
N VAL A 521 -11.54 38.04 19.01
CA VAL A 521 -12.29 38.65 20.12
C VAL A 521 -13.22 39.72 19.57
N LYS A 522 -14.16 40.18 20.40
CA LYS A 522 -14.94 41.38 20.09
C LYS A 522 -14.00 42.58 20.00
N ARG A 523 -14.07 43.33 18.90
CA ARG A 523 -13.28 44.56 18.70
C ARG A 523 -13.53 45.54 19.84
N GLY A 524 -12.46 46.12 20.36
CA GLY A 524 -12.52 47.06 21.49
C GLY A 524 -12.71 46.39 22.87
N SER A 525 -12.61 45.06 22.97
CA SER A 525 -12.62 44.35 24.26
C SER A 525 -11.34 44.54 25.09
N GLY A 526 -10.25 45.02 24.48
CA GLY A 526 -8.95 45.18 25.12
C GLY A 526 -8.20 43.88 25.42
N ILE A 527 -8.72 42.73 24.94
CA ILE A 527 -8.12 41.42 25.14
C ILE A 527 -6.98 41.25 24.13
N SER A 528 -5.78 40.93 24.62
CA SER A 528 -4.61 40.57 23.82
C SER A 528 -4.11 39.20 24.25
N VAL A 529 -3.68 38.39 23.28
CA VAL A 529 -3.19 37.03 23.50
C VAL A 529 -1.87 36.89 22.76
N LYS A 530 -0.78 36.62 23.47
CA LYS A 530 0.57 36.50 22.89
C LYS A 530 1.09 35.08 22.85
N SER A 531 0.37 34.13 23.46
CA SER A 531 0.77 32.73 23.48
C SER A 531 -0.41 31.79 23.67
N LEU A 532 -0.23 30.51 23.31
CA LEU A 532 -1.17 29.44 23.65
C LEU A 532 -1.39 29.28 25.16
N TYR A 533 -0.41 29.67 25.99
CA TYR A 533 -0.57 29.67 27.45
C TYR A 533 -1.57 30.73 27.92
N GLU A 534 -1.52 31.93 27.35
CA GLU A 534 -2.50 33.00 27.63
C GLU A 534 -3.89 32.65 27.08
N ALA A 535 -3.96 32.08 25.87
CA ALA A 535 -5.22 31.62 25.28
C ALA A 535 -5.94 30.60 26.19
N ARG A 536 -5.21 29.69 26.84
CA ARG A 536 -5.77 28.72 27.80
C ARG A 536 -6.34 29.36 29.07
N LYS A 537 -5.91 30.58 29.41
CA LYS A 537 -6.42 31.32 30.57
C LYS A 537 -7.68 32.13 30.26
N LEU A 538 -8.09 32.23 28.99
CA LEU A 538 -9.33 32.90 28.64
C LEU A 538 -10.52 32.17 29.32
N PRO A 539 -11.53 32.89 29.81
CA PRO A 539 -12.69 32.28 30.43
C PRO A 539 -13.42 31.26 29.53
N SER A 540 -13.59 31.59 28.25
CA SER A 540 -14.31 30.73 27.31
C SER A 540 -13.95 31.04 25.86
N ILE A 541 -13.77 29.98 25.06
CA ILE A 541 -13.46 30.04 23.63
C ILE A 541 -14.52 29.26 22.87
N ALA A 542 -15.28 29.92 22.00
CA ALA A 542 -16.27 29.27 21.16
C ALA A 542 -15.63 28.39 20.07
N VAL A 543 -16.11 27.16 19.95
CA VAL A 543 -15.75 26.16 18.94
C VAL A 543 -16.99 25.43 18.42
N ILE A 544 -16.89 24.87 17.22
CA ILE A 544 -17.89 23.96 16.64
C ILE A 544 -17.40 22.52 16.82
N LYS A 545 -18.32 21.59 17.14
CA LYS A 545 -17.97 20.19 17.37
C LYS A 545 -17.60 19.47 16.06
N GLY A 546 -16.52 18.69 16.07
CA GLY A 546 -15.97 17.97 14.91
C GLY A 546 -15.07 18.82 14.01
N ASP A 547 -14.92 20.11 14.34
CA ASP A 547 -14.11 21.03 13.57
C ASP A 547 -12.61 20.85 13.87
N SER A 548 -11.78 21.04 12.83
CA SER A 548 -10.31 20.91 12.94
C SER A 548 -9.68 21.79 14.03
N LYS A 549 -10.26 22.96 14.31
CA LYS A 549 -9.76 23.87 15.34
C LYS A 549 -10.10 23.35 16.75
N GLU A 550 -11.24 22.69 16.92
CA GLU A 550 -11.58 21.99 18.16
C GLU A 550 -10.57 20.86 18.44
N GLU A 551 -10.27 20.01 17.46
CA GLU A 551 -9.30 18.92 17.58
C GLU A 551 -7.92 19.46 18.00
N PHE A 552 -7.48 20.55 17.37
CA PHE A 552 -6.22 21.21 17.71
C PHE A 552 -6.18 21.71 19.15
N LEU A 553 -7.20 22.45 19.59
CA LEU A 553 -7.25 23.00 20.94
C LEU A 553 -7.32 21.90 22.00
N LYS A 554 -8.08 20.83 21.76
CA LYS A 554 -8.09 19.64 22.62
C LYS A 554 -6.72 18.98 22.72
N GLY A 555 -6.02 18.83 21.59
CA GLY A 555 -4.64 18.32 21.55
C GLY A 555 -3.61 19.21 22.25
N LYS A 556 -3.98 20.45 22.62
CA LYS A 556 -3.15 21.40 23.37
C LYS A 556 -3.66 21.63 24.80
N ASP A 557 -4.49 20.71 25.33
CA ASP A 557 -5.03 20.73 26.70
C ASP A 557 -5.89 21.95 27.05
N PHE A 558 -6.62 22.49 26.08
CA PHE A 558 -7.61 23.54 26.35
C PHE A 558 -8.85 22.95 27.05
N ARG A 559 -9.19 23.49 28.22
CA ARG A 559 -10.37 23.09 29.01
C ARG A 559 -11.50 24.13 29.02
N ASN A 560 -11.24 25.29 28.44
CA ASN A 560 -12.12 26.47 28.39
C ASN A 560 -12.91 26.55 27.06
N LEU A 561 -13.31 25.41 26.50
CA LEU A 561 -14.03 25.35 25.23
C LEU A 561 -15.54 25.44 25.43
N ASP A 562 -16.19 26.38 24.74
CA ASP A 562 -17.65 26.53 24.66
C ASP A 562 -18.16 26.04 23.31
N TYR A 563 -19.08 25.09 23.32
CA TYR A 563 -19.58 24.48 22.09
C TYR A 563 -20.79 25.24 21.56
N SER A 564 -20.71 25.63 20.28
CA SER A 564 -21.83 26.25 19.56
C SER A 564 -22.34 25.31 18.46
N PRO A 565 -23.66 25.31 18.19
CA PRO A 565 -24.25 24.45 17.16
C PRO A 565 -23.92 24.91 15.74
N ASP A 566 -23.70 26.21 15.55
CA ASP A 566 -23.41 26.87 14.27
C ASP A 566 -22.60 28.17 14.52
N TRP A 567 -21.97 28.69 13.46
CA TRP A 567 -21.14 29.90 13.55
C TRP A 567 -21.94 31.16 13.88
N ALA A 568 -23.17 31.28 13.38
CA ALA A 568 -24.02 32.44 13.68
C ALA A 568 -24.29 32.56 15.19
N THR A 569 -24.48 31.44 15.87
CA THR A 569 -24.64 31.33 17.31
C THR A 569 -23.33 31.63 18.04
N ALA A 570 -22.19 31.13 17.54
CA ALA A 570 -20.87 31.45 18.09
C ALA A 570 -20.57 32.96 18.05
N PHE A 571 -20.82 33.62 16.91
CA PHE A 571 -20.64 35.07 16.76
C PHE A 571 -21.53 35.87 17.72
N ARG A 572 -22.82 35.52 17.80
CA ARG A 572 -23.76 36.17 18.73
C ARG A 572 -23.30 36.04 20.18
N LYS A 573 -22.88 34.83 20.59
CA LYS A 573 -22.30 34.61 21.94
C LYS A 573 -21.09 35.51 22.21
N LEU A 574 -20.21 35.72 21.23
CA LEU A 574 -19.04 36.59 21.41
C LEU A 574 -19.42 38.07 21.51
N LEU A 575 -20.34 38.54 20.67
CA LEU A 575 -20.80 39.94 20.69
C LEU A 575 -21.57 40.27 21.98
N GLU A 576 -22.34 39.30 22.49
CA GLU A 576 -23.07 39.39 23.77
C GLU A 576 -22.17 39.19 25.00
N GLY A 577 -20.89 38.84 24.82
CA GLY A 577 -19.94 38.59 25.91
C GLY A 577 -20.17 37.29 26.68
N LYS A 578 -20.97 36.35 26.13
CA LYS A 578 -21.15 35.00 26.68
C LYS A 578 -19.90 34.13 26.48
N VAL A 579 -19.16 34.38 25.41
CA VAL A 579 -17.82 33.82 25.20
C VAL A 579 -16.79 34.93 25.08
N THR A 580 -15.55 34.64 25.47
CA THR A 580 -14.46 35.64 25.46
C THR A 580 -13.79 35.73 24.10
N ALA A 581 -13.67 34.61 23.41
CA ALA A 581 -13.11 34.54 22.07
C ALA A 581 -13.85 33.49 21.22
N LEU A 582 -13.68 33.56 19.91
CA LEU A 582 -14.03 32.49 18.97
C LEU A 582 -12.78 32.06 18.21
N VAL A 583 -12.74 30.81 17.75
CA VAL A 583 -11.66 30.36 16.86
C VAL A 583 -12.24 30.02 15.50
N MET A 584 -11.74 30.68 14.47
CA MET A 584 -12.13 30.44 13.08
C MET A 584 -10.97 30.77 12.14
N THR A 585 -11.08 30.53 10.83
CA THR A 585 -10.02 30.98 9.93
C THR A 585 -10.24 32.40 9.45
N ASP A 586 -9.14 33.12 9.24
CA ASP A 586 -9.08 34.49 8.75
C ASP A 586 -9.83 34.69 7.42
N MET A 587 -9.84 33.65 6.61
CA MET A 587 -10.53 33.57 5.33
C MET A 587 -12.06 33.56 5.43
N ASP A 588 -12.59 32.98 6.49
CA ASP A 588 -14.01 32.60 6.55
C ASP A 588 -14.82 33.70 7.20
N LEU A 589 -14.18 34.36 8.18
CA LEU A 589 -14.80 35.33 9.06
C LEU A 589 -15.56 36.44 8.34
N PRO A 590 -15.02 37.08 7.30
CA PRO A 590 -15.76 38.11 6.58
C PRO A 590 -17.10 37.61 6.04
N THR A 591 -17.08 36.45 5.38
CA THR A 591 -18.25 35.87 4.73
C THR A 591 -19.25 35.29 5.74
N THR A 592 -18.78 34.50 6.72
CA THR A 592 -19.66 33.85 7.69
C THR A 592 -20.31 34.86 8.63
N ALA A 593 -19.61 35.94 9.01
CA ALA A 593 -20.20 37.01 9.80
C ALA A 593 -21.26 37.78 8.99
N SER A 594 -20.97 38.10 7.73
CA SER A 594 -21.91 38.82 6.86
C SER A 594 -23.17 37.98 6.55
N ASP A 595 -23.01 36.68 6.32
CA ASP A 595 -24.13 35.73 6.14
C ASP A 595 -25.01 35.62 7.39
N ALA A 596 -24.43 35.80 8.59
CA ALA A 596 -25.16 35.88 9.84
C ALA A 596 -25.80 37.26 10.10
N GLY A 597 -25.69 38.21 9.16
CA GLY A 597 -26.18 39.59 9.30
C GLY A 597 -25.35 40.46 10.24
N LEU A 598 -24.09 40.09 10.50
CA LEU A 598 -23.17 40.77 11.40
C LEU A 598 -22.07 41.49 10.63
N ASN A 599 -21.50 42.56 11.22
CA ASN A 599 -20.38 43.26 10.61
C ASN A 599 -19.06 42.51 10.91
N PRO A 600 -18.29 42.06 9.90
CA PRO A 600 -17.00 41.42 10.14
C PRO A 600 -16.00 42.28 10.92
N ALA A 601 -16.14 43.61 10.80
CA ALA A 601 -15.33 44.57 11.52
C ALA A 601 -15.59 44.56 13.04
N ASP A 602 -16.61 43.85 13.54
CA ASP A 602 -16.82 43.73 14.98
C ASP A 602 -15.91 42.69 15.63
N PHE A 603 -15.14 41.95 14.83
CA PHE A 603 -14.21 40.91 15.28
C PHE A 603 -12.76 41.32 15.01
N GLU A 604 -11.90 41.08 15.98
CA GLU A 604 -10.48 41.44 15.95
C GLU A 604 -9.62 40.18 16.15
N PRO A 605 -8.68 39.89 15.23
CA PRO A 605 -7.74 38.79 15.39
C PRO A 605 -6.73 39.13 16.49
N VAL A 606 -6.55 38.25 17.47
CA VAL A 606 -5.61 38.49 18.57
C VAL A 606 -4.46 37.49 18.63
N TYR A 607 -4.64 36.29 18.07
CA TYR A 607 -3.59 35.28 18.06
C TYR A 607 -3.80 34.24 16.96
N GLU A 608 -2.76 33.98 16.17
CA GLU A 608 -2.75 32.90 15.19
C GLU A 608 -2.38 31.57 15.87
N LEU A 609 -3.23 30.56 15.74
CA LEU A 609 -3.05 29.26 16.37
C LEU A 609 -2.18 28.32 15.52
N PHE A 610 -2.54 28.15 14.24
CA PHE A 610 -1.85 27.30 13.29
C PHE A 610 -2.30 27.57 11.85
N VAL A 611 -1.46 27.20 10.88
CA VAL A 611 -1.82 27.20 9.45
C VAL A 611 -2.75 26.02 9.15
N ASN A 612 -3.97 26.33 8.76
CA ASN A 612 -4.99 25.39 8.34
C ASN A 612 -4.84 25.07 6.84
N ARG A 613 -4.45 23.84 6.51
CA ARG A 613 -4.23 23.40 5.13
C ARG A 613 -5.43 22.60 4.62
N LEU A 614 -6.10 23.12 3.59
CA LEU A 614 -7.27 22.50 2.98
C LEU A 614 -6.90 21.71 1.72
N TYR A 615 -7.45 20.51 1.64
CA TYR A 615 -7.26 19.54 0.57
C TYR A 615 -8.62 18.97 0.16
N ILE A 616 -8.63 18.26 -0.97
CA ILE A 616 -9.70 17.34 -1.33
C ILE A 616 -9.39 16.00 -0.65
N GLY A 617 -10.30 15.53 0.20
CA GLY A 617 -10.23 14.19 0.78
C GLY A 617 -10.92 13.19 -0.14
N MET A 618 -10.32 12.03 -0.33
CA MET A 618 -10.92 10.91 -1.05
C MET A 618 -10.90 9.65 -0.19
N SER A 619 -11.92 8.82 -0.34
CA SER A 619 -12.02 7.53 0.37
C SER A 619 -10.76 6.69 0.16
N LYS A 620 -10.28 6.01 1.20
CA LYS A 620 -9.16 5.05 1.07
C LYS A 620 -9.48 3.89 0.13
N ARG A 621 -10.77 3.66 -0.13
CA ARG A 621 -11.27 2.62 -1.03
C ARG A 621 -11.32 3.10 -2.49
N THR A 622 -10.99 4.36 -2.78
CA THR A 622 -10.82 4.88 -4.14
C THR A 622 -9.51 4.40 -4.73
N ASP A 623 -9.53 3.97 -5.99
CA ASP A 623 -8.35 3.51 -6.72
C ASP A 623 -7.27 4.60 -6.79
N GLN A 624 -6.02 4.24 -6.53
CA GLN A 624 -4.89 5.18 -6.51
C GLN A 624 -4.62 5.80 -7.90
N ALA A 625 -5.01 5.15 -8.99
CA ALA A 625 -4.96 5.73 -10.33
C ALA A 625 -5.91 6.94 -10.46
N VAL A 626 -7.11 6.87 -9.86
CA VAL A 626 -8.06 7.99 -9.83
C VAL A 626 -7.54 9.13 -8.97
N VAL A 627 -6.94 8.82 -7.80
CA VAL A 627 -6.33 9.83 -6.93
C VAL A 627 -5.18 10.55 -7.67
N ARG A 628 -4.34 9.79 -8.37
CA ARG A 628 -3.23 10.34 -9.17
C ARG A 628 -3.74 11.21 -10.31
N SER A 629 -4.76 10.79 -11.06
CA SER A 629 -5.29 11.60 -12.16
C SER A 629 -5.91 12.92 -11.68
N TRP A 630 -6.55 12.93 -10.50
CA TRP A 630 -7.03 14.16 -9.86
C TRP A 630 -5.88 15.09 -9.45
N GLN A 631 -4.81 14.56 -8.87
CA GLN A 631 -3.62 15.34 -8.51
C GLN A 631 -2.94 15.92 -9.76
N GLU A 632 -2.75 15.12 -10.80
CA GLU A 632 -2.18 15.56 -12.08
C GLU A 632 -3.02 16.65 -12.76
N ALA A 633 -4.35 16.53 -12.71
CA ALA A 633 -5.27 17.54 -13.23
C ALA A 633 -5.16 18.85 -12.44
N LEU A 634 -5.13 18.79 -11.11
CA LEU A 634 -4.93 19.97 -10.26
C LEU A 634 -3.56 20.63 -10.51
N ASP A 635 -2.50 19.84 -10.64
CA ASP A 635 -1.16 20.35 -10.94
C ASP A 635 -1.09 20.95 -12.36
N ALA A 636 -1.82 20.39 -13.32
CA ALA A 636 -1.97 20.97 -14.65
C ALA A 636 -2.69 22.32 -14.61
N MET A 637 -3.74 22.44 -13.80
CA MET A 637 -4.45 23.71 -13.58
C MET A 637 -3.56 24.79 -12.97
N LYS A 638 -2.65 24.41 -12.08
CA LYS A 638 -1.65 25.32 -11.50
C LYS A 638 -0.62 25.76 -12.54
N ARG A 639 -0.18 24.85 -13.42
CA ARG A 639 0.79 25.15 -14.49
C ARG A 639 0.22 26.05 -15.58
N ASP A 640 -1.03 25.84 -16.01
CA ASP A 640 -1.65 26.62 -17.10
C ASP A 640 -2.36 27.91 -16.61
N GLY A 641 -2.29 28.17 -15.29
CA GLY A 641 -2.84 29.35 -14.66
C GLY A 641 -4.36 29.36 -14.50
N SER A 642 -5.08 28.30 -14.89
CA SER A 642 -6.53 28.20 -14.65
C SER A 642 -6.88 28.20 -13.17
N PHE A 643 -6.06 27.55 -12.33
CA PHE A 643 -6.21 27.60 -10.87
C PHE A 643 -6.09 29.03 -10.33
N ASN A 644 -5.12 29.80 -10.84
CA ASN A 644 -4.92 31.20 -10.44
C ASN A 644 -6.08 32.09 -10.91
N ARG A 645 -6.62 31.85 -12.10
CA ARG A 645 -7.81 32.58 -12.59
C ARG A 645 -9.03 32.32 -11.71
N LEU A 646 -9.27 31.07 -11.33
CA LEU A 646 -10.33 30.71 -10.38
C LEU A 646 -10.11 31.38 -9.02
N ALA A 647 -8.89 31.34 -8.49
CA ALA A 647 -8.56 32.01 -7.22
C ALA A 647 -8.80 33.52 -7.29
N GLN A 648 -8.40 34.18 -8.38
CA GLN A 648 -8.63 35.62 -8.59
C GLN A 648 -10.12 35.96 -8.74
N GLN A 649 -10.87 35.16 -9.50
CA GLN A 649 -12.32 35.33 -9.66
C GLN A 649 -13.02 35.34 -8.30
N TRP A 650 -12.63 34.45 -7.40
CA TRP A 650 -13.25 34.31 -6.09
C TRP A 650 -12.65 35.23 -5.00
N SER A 651 -11.45 35.78 -5.22
CA SER A 651 -10.77 36.66 -4.25
C SER A 651 -11.61 37.87 -3.80
N GLN A 652 -12.41 38.44 -4.70
CA GLN A 652 -13.28 39.59 -4.40
C GLN A 652 -14.38 39.25 -3.39
N HIS A 653 -14.79 37.98 -3.31
CA HIS A 653 -15.81 37.52 -2.38
C HIS A 653 -15.27 37.25 -0.97
N TRP A 654 -13.96 37.06 -0.81
CA TRP A 654 -13.33 36.76 0.49
C TRP A 654 -12.86 37.99 1.26
N GLY A 655 -13.12 39.20 0.75
CA GLY A 655 -12.87 40.46 1.47
C GLY A 655 -11.40 40.82 1.70
N ALA A 656 -10.44 40.04 1.18
CA ALA A 656 -8.99 40.31 1.26
C ALA A 656 -8.31 39.98 -0.08
N GLN A 657 -7.09 40.49 -0.30
CA GLN A 657 -6.31 40.06 -1.47
C GLN A 657 -5.70 38.69 -1.19
N TRP A 658 -6.17 37.69 -1.92
CA TRP A 658 -5.68 36.32 -1.86
C TRP A 658 -4.80 36.05 -3.08
N VAL A 659 -3.63 35.48 -2.84
CA VAL A 659 -2.64 35.18 -3.88
C VAL A 659 -2.34 33.69 -3.89
N VAL A 660 -1.97 33.18 -5.06
CA VAL A 660 -1.46 31.81 -5.15
C VAL A 660 0.05 31.84 -4.91
N ARG A 661 0.48 31.27 -3.77
CA ARG A 661 1.89 31.05 -3.41
C ARG A 661 2.09 29.58 -3.07
N ASP A 662 3.23 29.03 -3.49
CA ASP A 662 3.58 27.61 -3.29
C ASP A 662 2.48 26.62 -3.73
N GLY A 663 1.75 26.97 -4.79
CA GLY A 663 0.69 26.14 -5.35
C GLY A 663 -0.58 26.05 -4.48
N ALA A 664 -0.80 26.98 -3.55
CA ALA A 664 -2.04 27.08 -2.77
C ALA A 664 -2.53 28.54 -2.71
N VAL A 665 -3.83 28.74 -2.54
CA VAL A 665 -4.40 30.07 -2.24
C VAL A 665 -4.06 30.45 -0.80
N GLN A 666 -3.49 31.63 -0.59
CA GLN A 666 -3.08 32.14 0.72
C GLN A 666 -3.35 33.64 0.83
N ALA A 667 -3.48 34.16 2.05
CA ALA A 667 -3.61 35.59 2.28
C ALA A 667 -2.30 36.30 1.84
N GLN A 668 -2.43 37.50 1.26
CA GLN A 668 -1.29 38.22 0.68
C GLN A 668 -0.23 38.65 1.70
#